data_AF-A0A914AQI9-F1
#
_entry.id   AF-A0A914AQI9-F1
#
_cell.length_a   1.000
_cell.length_b   1.000
_cell.length_c   1.000
_cell.angle_alpha   90.00
_cell.angle_beta   90.00
_cell.angle_gamma   90.00
#
_symmetry.space_group_name_H-M   'P 1'
#
loop_
_entity.id
_entity.type
_entity.pdbx_description
1 polymer ?
#
loop_
_entity_poly.entity_id
_entity_poly.type
_entity_poly.pdbx_seq_one_letter_code
_entity_poly.pdbx_strand_id
1 'polypeptide(L)'
;MSGPELQDLCRLCGVLRRSESHRNPTRKEDVSKIIRAGLNINVEEDVTGNHPPYICRPCKMKLRRWWDATKKKKKASLNIQVSNFPRGEGISSKSTTATLAKVEWEEAARSAGLNTWLTDSRLQVMKMDGEGMPSVFFTVFDDCTWRLIVAGIVAQGDLPVCCGHPRVLSVEDFQDMLRKLSSLFVCEGNKDLHGVVEARKGAEGQMPIRITANDIYCQGTIRHIKCLLLSNRPRCDVCRIHRSDLMVLASREKGKLFKDVSVDSTIPNKNLTNQQLQQKVSLLQTERRNLKRRSLALKDKVASMLEKENVAVDGIQHKQLSATVGDCDDEMKKILGLSSPARLLWEQQKESALKGKQMRWHPAIIRWCIALQSKSSAGYGLLCDSGFLKLPHPSTLHSYSHFASLTTGFNASMLARIYQDWHLETVPEFERNVSLLFDEMKVKAGLAFSVRSGKIMGFTDLGSVANEIAAFERRCRGDEEPTIATHVMVLMVRGIFSSLRAPVAYFPTTGITGDQLYPCMWEAVLWLETAGLKVRGLVSDGASPNRKFYRLHGESSETSVPTYCTPNPFDPTRKIFFLCDVPHLLKTTRNNFENSGYNRQTRTLCYHKQDIKWTQLLQLYEWDVGLDRHSPGLRRLHKITYEHLHLTPSLRMRVYMAAQVMSSTVANTLDAQTKAGKVGLESTIKFIRYIDDFFDCLNVSNAYDYARLRKPNLEPYISAEDKRFDWLMHDFLGFLDEWEAEVESHPALDKTAKAKMILSKETLKGMRITVHSFVELGRLLLKLPGVTFLLSEKFNQDPLEQYFSKQRGTGGCSDNPTVEQFGHNMQALYVASSCVKASKRGNCKVQGADEVAALDSTPLPRRK
;
A
#
# COMPACT_ATOMS: atom_id res chain seq x y z
N MET A 1 -47.93 18.46 -20.82
CA MET A 1 -46.58 17.89 -21.06
C MET A 1 -46.73 16.81 -22.11
N SER A 2 -45.99 16.91 -23.22
CA SER A 2 -45.98 15.92 -24.31
C SER A 2 -45.52 14.56 -23.79
N GLY A 3 -46.30 13.50 -24.03
CA GLY A 3 -45.92 12.13 -23.69
C GLY A 3 -44.63 11.71 -24.42
N PRO A 4 -43.92 10.68 -23.93
CA PRO A 4 -42.67 10.24 -24.56
C PRO A 4 -42.91 9.81 -26.00
N GLU A 5 -42.13 10.36 -26.93
CA GLU A 5 -42.21 9.98 -28.34
C GLU A 5 -41.81 8.52 -28.52
N LEU A 6 -42.48 7.85 -29.47
CA LEU A 6 -42.31 6.42 -29.75
C LEU A 6 -40.85 6.03 -30.08
N GLN A 7 -40.03 7.01 -30.43
CA GLN A 7 -38.59 6.87 -30.71
C GLN A 7 -37.74 6.59 -29.46
N ASP A 8 -38.22 6.92 -28.26
CA ASP A 8 -37.49 6.78 -27.00
C ASP A 8 -37.80 5.49 -26.23
N LEU A 9 -38.68 4.65 -26.76
CA LEU A 9 -39.10 3.39 -26.16
C LEU A 9 -38.29 2.19 -26.70
N CYS A 10 -38.13 1.16 -25.88
CA CYS A 10 -37.59 -0.12 -26.33
C CYS A 10 -38.67 -0.95 -27.06
N ARG A 11 -38.39 -1.46 -28.26
CA ARG A 11 -39.32 -2.31 -29.04
C ARG A 11 -39.77 -3.57 -28.32
N LEU A 12 -38.92 -4.13 -27.45
CA LEU A 12 -39.25 -5.37 -26.74
C LEU A 12 -39.95 -5.09 -25.41
N CYS A 13 -39.35 -4.33 -24.50
CA CYS A 13 -39.90 -4.19 -23.15
C CYS A 13 -40.70 -2.89 -22.91
N GLY A 14 -40.79 -2.00 -23.90
CA GLY A 14 -41.55 -0.74 -23.80
C GLY A 14 -41.01 0.25 -22.75
N VAL A 15 -39.80 0.05 -22.24
CA VAL A 15 -39.20 0.92 -21.21
C VAL A 15 -38.51 2.10 -21.88
N LEU A 16 -38.72 3.30 -21.31
CA LEU A 16 -38.07 4.55 -21.74
C LEU A 16 -36.55 4.48 -21.69
N ARG A 17 -35.89 5.11 -22.66
CA ARG A 17 -34.45 5.34 -22.67
C ARG A 17 -34.04 6.17 -21.43
N ARG A 18 -33.39 5.54 -20.45
CA ARG A 18 -32.83 6.25 -19.29
C ARG A 18 -31.50 6.95 -19.67
N SER A 19 -31.56 8.25 -19.94
CA SER A 19 -30.48 9.27 -19.94
C SER A 19 -29.38 9.25 -21.02
N GLU A 20 -28.83 10.45 -21.26
CA GLU A 20 -27.93 10.91 -22.33
C GLU A 20 -26.49 10.31 -22.35
N SER A 21 -26.14 9.40 -21.44
CA SER A 21 -24.76 8.88 -21.33
C SER A 21 -24.45 7.64 -22.19
N HIS A 22 -25.31 7.28 -23.14
CA HIS A 22 -25.14 6.10 -23.99
C HIS A 22 -24.98 6.47 -25.46
N ARG A 23 -23.72 6.64 -25.89
CA ARG A 23 -23.32 6.72 -27.30
C ARG A 23 -23.72 5.40 -27.99
N ASN A 24 -24.68 5.49 -28.93
CA ASN A 24 -25.19 4.48 -29.87
C ASN A 24 -26.25 3.45 -29.35
N PRO A 25 -27.56 3.76 -29.43
CA PRO A 25 -28.62 2.78 -29.24
C PRO A 25 -28.59 1.70 -30.34
N THR A 26 -28.84 0.43 -29.97
CA THR A 26 -28.81 -0.69 -30.93
C THR A 26 -30.12 -0.73 -31.70
N ARG A 27 -30.03 -0.66 -33.03
CA ARG A 27 -31.17 -0.75 -33.94
C ARG A 27 -31.79 -2.15 -33.85
N LYS A 28 -33.12 -2.24 -33.93
CA LYS A 28 -33.82 -3.53 -33.82
C LYS A 28 -33.46 -4.48 -34.97
N GLU A 29 -33.11 -3.92 -36.12
CA GLU A 29 -32.68 -4.66 -37.32
C GLU A 29 -31.37 -5.42 -37.08
N ASP A 30 -30.42 -4.85 -36.31
CA ASP A 30 -29.11 -5.48 -36.01
C ASP A 30 -29.21 -6.80 -35.23
N VAL A 31 -30.35 -7.01 -34.55
CA VAL A 31 -30.62 -8.18 -33.72
C VAL A 31 -31.87 -8.94 -34.16
N SER A 32 -32.40 -8.66 -35.36
CA SER A 32 -33.65 -9.24 -35.88
C SER A 32 -33.63 -10.78 -35.87
N LYS A 33 -32.51 -11.38 -36.31
CA LYS A 33 -32.32 -12.84 -36.33
C LYS A 33 -32.44 -13.48 -34.94
N ILE A 34 -31.88 -12.84 -33.91
CA ILE A 34 -31.89 -13.35 -32.54
C ILE A 34 -33.29 -13.17 -31.92
N ILE A 35 -33.94 -12.04 -32.21
CA ILE A 35 -35.31 -11.75 -31.75
C ILE A 35 -36.30 -12.75 -32.37
N ARG A 36 -36.22 -12.99 -33.68
CA ARG A 36 -37.08 -13.95 -34.38
C ARG A 36 -36.91 -15.35 -33.81
N ALA A 37 -35.67 -15.79 -33.57
CA ALA A 37 -35.43 -17.12 -33.03
C ALA A 37 -35.81 -17.29 -31.55
N GLY A 38 -35.67 -16.25 -30.73
CA GLY A 38 -35.90 -16.33 -29.27
C GLY A 38 -37.29 -15.94 -28.81
N LEU A 39 -37.96 -15.04 -29.51
CA LEU A 39 -39.27 -14.49 -29.13
C LEU A 39 -40.34 -14.68 -30.21
N ASN A 40 -40.00 -15.27 -31.36
CA ASN A 40 -40.89 -15.47 -32.51
C ASN A 40 -41.52 -14.16 -33.04
N ILE A 41 -40.77 -13.06 -32.99
CA ILE A 41 -41.22 -11.74 -33.46
C ILE A 41 -40.44 -11.36 -34.71
N ASN A 42 -41.17 -11.06 -35.78
CA ASN A 42 -40.57 -10.52 -36.99
C ASN A 42 -40.54 -8.98 -36.95
N VAL A 43 -39.41 -8.41 -36.51
CA VAL A 43 -39.22 -6.96 -36.45
C VAL A 43 -39.08 -6.29 -37.83
N GLU A 44 -38.93 -7.06 -38.91
CA GLU A 44 -38.91 -6.55 -40.29
C GLU A 44 -40.32 -6.22 -40.81
N GLU A 45 -41.37 -6.70 -40.14
CA GLU A 45 -42.79 -6.38 -40.43
C GLU A 45 -43.34 -5.25 -39.52
N ASP A 46 -42.47 -4.62 -38.73
CA ASP A 46 -42.85 -3.52 -37.87
C ASP A 46 -43.18 -2.26 -38.69
N VAL A 47 -44.37 -1.69 -38.49
CA VAL A 47 -44.79 -0.44 -39.14
C VAL A 47 -44.08 0.77 -38.54
N THR A 48 -43.44 1.59 -39.38
CA THR A 48 -42.78 2.86 -39.02
C THR A 48 -43.80 3.82 -38.40
N GLY A 49 -43.55 4.29 -37.17
CA GLY A 49 -44.46 5.18 -36.42
C GLY A 49 -45.31 4.49 -35.34
N ASN A 50 -45.50 3.17 -35.42
CA ASN A 50 -46.23 2.39 -34.39
C ASN A 50 -45.31 1.54 -33.52
N HIS A 51 -44.14 1.17 -34.04
CA HIS A 51 -43.19 0.31 -33.35
C HIS A 51 -41.87 1.04 -33.10
N PRO A 52 -41.32 1.02 -31.87
CA PRO A 52 -40.08 1.72 -31.57
C PRO A 52 -38.89 1.18 -32.40
N PRO A 53 -37.93 2.03 -32.80
CA PRO A 53 -36.81 1.63 -33.67
C PRO A 53 -35.63 0.96 -32.94
N TYR A 54 -35.59 0.99 -31.59
CA TYR A 54 -34.40 0.55 -30.83
C TYR A 54 -34.68 -0.54 -29.79
N ILE A 55 -33.61 -1.24 -29.42
CA ILE A 55 -33.60 -2.25 -28.34
C ILE A 55 -32.72 -1.76 -27.19
N CYS A 56 -33.26 -1.74 -25.97
CA CYS A 56 -32.50 -1.32 -24.79
C CYS A 56 -31.39 -2.34 -24.43
N ARG A 57 -30.32 -1.85 -23.78
CA ARG A 57 -29.15 -2.67 -23.39
C ARG A 57 -29.52 -3.91 -22.54
N PRO A 58 -30.45 -3.84 -21.56
CA PRO A 58 -30.89 -5.03 -20.83
C PRO A 58 -31.51 -6.12 -21.71
N CYS A 59 -32.41 -5.75 -22.64
CA CYS A 59 -33.02 -6.69 -23.59
C CYS A 59 -31.97 -7.29 -24.52
N LYS A 60 -31.04 -6.49 -25.04
CA LYS A 60 -29.91 -6.97 -25.87
C LYS A 60 -29.04 -7.99 -25.14
N MET A 61 -28.70 -7.74 -23.88
CA MET A 61 -27.89 -8.66 -23.08
C MET A 61 -28.61 -9.98 -22.81
N LYS A 62 -29.91 -9.94 -22.50
CA LYS A 62 -30.72 -11.15 -22.31
C LYS A 62 -30.80 -11.99 -23.60
N LEU A 63 -31.03 -11.33 -24.74
CA LEU A 63 -31.05 -11.98 -26.05
C LEU A 63 -29.72 -12.67 -26.39
N ARG A 64 -28.58 -11.99 -26.18
CA ARG A 64 -27.26 -12.59 -26.45
C ARG A 64 -26.94 -13.76 -25.53
N ARG A 65 -27.19 -13.63 -24.23
CA ARG A 65 -26.95 -14.72 -23.26
C ARG A 65 -27.76 -15.96 -23.59
N TRP A 66 -29.02 -15.77 -23.99
CA TRP A 66 -29.86 -16.86 -24.46
C TRP A 66 -29.31 -17.48 -25.75
N TRP A 67 -28.98 -16.67 -26.76
CA TRP A 67 -28.43 -17.14 -28.03
C TRP A 67 -27.14 -17.98 -27.88
N ASP A 68 -26.22 -17.52 -27.02
CA ASP A 68 -24.97 -18.24 -26.74
C ASP A 68 -25.21 -19.54 -25.97
N ALA A 69 -26.22 -19.59 -25.09
CA ALA A 69 -26.62 -20.81 -24.40
C ALA A 69 -27.28 -21.83 -25.35
N THR A 70 -28.11 -21.36 -26.27
CA THR A 70 -28.79 -22.19 -27.28
C THR A 70 -27.79 -22.79 -28.26
N LYS A 71 -26.78 -22.03 -28.72
CA LYS A 71 -25.67 -22.55 -29.54
C LYS A 71 -24.87 -23.65 -28.84
N LYS A 72 -24.82 -23.65 -27.51
CA LYS A 72 -24.14 -24.65 -26.68
C LYS A 72 -25.05 -25.81 -26.25
N LYS A 73 -26.24 -25.97 -26.86
CA LYS A 73 -27.26 -26.99 -26.53
C LYS A 73 -27.70 -27.01 -25.04
N LYS A 74 -27.61 -25.88 -24.33
CA LYS A 74 -28.07 -25.76 -22.93
C LYS A 74 -29.49 -25.21 -22.87
N LYS A 75 -30.34 -25.75 -21.98
CA LYS A 75 -31.67 -25.19 -21.70
C LYS A 75 -31.52 -23.80 -21.05
N ALA A 76 -31.96 -22.75 -21.74
CA ALA A 76 -32.01 -21.39 -21.22
C ALA A 76 -33.37 -20.75 -21.58
N SER A 77 -34.03 -20.12 -20.62
CA SER A 77 -35.28 -19.38 -20.84
C SER A 77 -35.00 -17.91 -21.16
N LEU A 78 -35.67 -17.36 -22.16
CA LEU A 78 -35.57 -15.96 -22.53
C LEU A 78 -36.69 -15.15 -21.84
N ASN A 79 -36.44 -14.71 -20.60
CA ASN A 79 -37.41 -13.95 -19.82
C ASN A 79 -37.42 -12.45 -20.21
N ILE A 80 -38.00 -12.15 -21.37
CA ILE A 80 -38.35 -10.80 -21.83
C ILE A 80 -39.87 -10.76 -22.03
N GLN A 81 -40.58 -9.97 -21.23
CA GLN A 81 -41.99 -9.66 -21.51
C GLN A 81 -42.03 -8.68 -22.68
N VAL A 82 -42.65 -9.09 -23.77
CA VAL A 82 -42.76 -8.28 -24.98
C VAL A 82 -43.97 -7.36 -24.86
N SER A 83 -43.76 -6.05 -25.02
CA SER A 83 -44.81 -5.05 -25.09
C SER A 83 -45.54 -5.15 -26.44
N ASN A 84 -46.87 -5.23 -26.37
CA ASN A 84 -47.71 -5.19 -27.56
C ASN A 84 -47.94 -3.72 -27.97
N PHE A 85 -47.55 -3.39 -29.22
CA PHE A 85 -47.88 -2.13 -29.86
C PHE A 85 -48.97 -2.43 -30.90
N PRO A 86 -50.25 -2.05 -30.67
CA PRO A 86 -51.35 -2.47 -31.53
C PRO A 86 -51.23 -1.91 -32.96
N ARG A 87 -51.63 -2.71 -33.96
CA ARG A 87 -51.78 -2.27 -35.35
C ARG A 87 -53.05 -1.43 -35.46
N GLY A 88 -52.88 -0.11 -35.51
CA GLY A 88 -53.82 0.82 -36.12
C GLY A 88 -55.27 0.74 -35.64
N GLU A 89 -55.57 1.32 -34.49
CA GLU A 89 -56.81 2.09 -34.30
C GLU A 89 -56.41 3.40 -33.62
N GLY A 90 -56.60 4.51 -34.33
CA GLY A 90 -56.46 5.84 -33.75
C GLY A 90 -57.60 6.06 -32.76
N ILE A 91 -57.28 6.21 -31.48
CA ILE A 91 -58.29 6.49 -30.47
C ILE A 91 -58.41 8.01 -30.32
N SER A 92 -59.42 8.51 -31.04
CA SER A 92 -60.06 9.81 -30.88
C SER A 92 -60.59 10.01 -29.46
N SER A 93 -60.55 11.28 -29.04
CA SER A 93 -61.07 11.90 -27.82
C SER A 93 -62.35 11.29 -27.23
N LYS A 94 -62.30 10.90 -25.95
CA LYS A 94 -63.36 11.09 -24.94
C LYS A 94 -62.76 11.07 -23.53
N SER A 95 -62.40 12.23 -22.96
CA SER A 95 -62.15 12.35 -21.52
C SER A 95 -62.62 13.71 -21.00
N THR A 96 -63.93 13.86 -20.88
CA THR A 96 -64.49 14.93 -20.05
C THR A 96 -65.46 14.41 -18.99
N THR A 97 -65.85 13.13 -19.06
CA THR A 97 -66.76 12.51 -18.08
C THR A 97 -66.06 11.66 -17.00
N ALA A 98 -64.82 11.18 -17.22
CA ALA A 98 -64.12 10.32 -16.25
C ALA A 98 -63.43 11.10 -15.11
N THR A 99 -63.08 12.37 -15.33
CA THR A 99 -62.36 13.20 -14.36
C THR A 99 -63.23 13.61 -13.18
N LEU A 100 -64.54 13.81 -13.40
CA LEU A 100 -65.52 14.15 -12.35
C LEU A 100 -65.78 12.99 -11.39
N ALA A 101 -65.92 11.75 -11.91
CA ALA A 101 -66.16 10.56 -11.08
C ALA A 101 -64.98 10.24 -10.14
N LYS A 102 -63.73 10.57 -10.53
CA LYS A 102 -62.53 10.25 -9.75
C LYS A 102 -62.35 11.12 -8.50
N VAL A 103 -62.81 12.37 -8.54
CA VAL A 103 -62.76 13.27 -7.38
C VAL A 103 -63.75 12.80 -6.32
N GLU A 104 -64.97 12.43 -6.73
CA GLU A 104 -65.98 11.83 -5.84
C GLU A 104 -65.52 10.50 -5.24
N TRP A 105 -64.85 9.66 -6.04
CA TRP A 105 -64.26 8.40 -5.59
C TRP A 105 -63.09 8.59 -4.61
N GLU A 106 -62.30 9.65 -4.81
CA GLU A 106 -61.23 10.00 -3.89
C GLU A 106 -61.79 10.44 -2.53
N GLU A 107 -62.80 11.30 -2.52
CA GLU A 107 -63.47 11.73 -1.27
C GLU A 107 -64.14 10.56 -0.54
N ALA A 108 -64.77 9.63 -1.26
CA ALA A 108 -65.34 8.41 -0.70
C ALA A 108 -64.26 7.51 -0.05
N ALA A 109 -63.10 7.37 -0.68
CA ALA A 109 -61.99 6.58 -0.16
C ALA A 109 -61.35 7.22 1.09
N ARG A 110 -61.17 8.56 1.10
CA ARG A 110 -60.71 9.28 2.30
C ARG A 110 -61.70 9.15 3.46
N SER A 111 -62.99 9.25 3.18
CA SER A 111 -64.06 9.10 4.18
C SER A 111 -64.10 7.68 4.77
N ALA A 112 -63.68 6.67 4.02
CA ALA A 112 -63.52 5.29 4.50
C ALA A 112 -62.23 5.05 5.31
N GLY A 113 -61.45 6.10 5.62
CA GLY A 113 -60.22 6.04 6.41
C GLY A 113 -59.01 5.47 5.64
N LEU A 114 -59.04 5.51 4.30
CA LEU A 114 -57.95 5.04 3.45
C LEU A 114 -57.16 6.23 2.88
N ASN A 115 -55.84 6.04 2.72
CA ASN A 115 -54.97 7.07 2.15
C ASN A 115 -55.13 7.09 0.63
N THR A 116 -55.36 8.25 0.05
CA THR A 116 -55.54 8.40 -1.40
C THR A 116 -54.45 9.24 -2.03
N TRP A 117 -54.17 8.94 -3.29
CA TRP A 117 -53.33 9.75 -4.15
C TRP A 117 -53.97 9.79 -5.54
N LEU A 118 -54.51 10.94 -5.92
CA LEU A 118 -55.03 11.18 -7.26
C LEU A 118 -53.95 11.81 -8.15
N THR A 119 -53.82 11.28 -9.36
CA THR A 119 -53.01 11.85 -10.44
C THR A 119 -53.86 11.97 -11.68
N ASP A 120 -53.43 12.79 -12.64
CA ASP A 120 -54.13 13.00 -13.92
C ASP A 120 -54.48 11.69 -14.64
N SER A 121 -53.74 10.60 -14.39
CA SER A 121 -53.91 9.32 -15.09
C SER A 121 -54.42 8.13 -14.24
N ARG A 122 -54.58 8.28 -12.92
CA ARG A 122 -55.02 7.20 -12.00
C ARG A 122 -55.35 7.71 -10.60
N LEU A 123 -56.29 7.04 -9.94
CA LEU A 123 -56.55 7.15 -8.50
C LEU A 123 -55.90 5.96 -7.79
N GLN A 124 -55.07 6.22 -6.79
CA GLN A 124 -54.45 5.19 -5.96
C GLN A 124 -54.97 5.29 -4.52
N VAL A 125 -55.51 4.19 -4.01
CA VAL A 125 -56.03 4.06 -2.64
C VAL A 125 -55.15 3.06 -1.89
N MET A 126 -54.73 3.42 -0.68
CA MET A 126 -53.77 2.69 0.13
C MET A 126 -54.28 2.47 1.54
N LYS A 127 -54.12 1.24 2.04
CA LYS A 127 -54.34 0.90 3.45
C LYS A 127 -52.99 0.66 4.12
N MET A 128 -52.74 1.35 5.23
CA MET A 128 -51.56 1.11 6.06
C MET A 128 -51.88 -0.01 7.06
N ASP A 129 -50.89 -0.82 7.40
CA ASP A 129 -50.97 -1.74 8.54
C ASP A 129 -50.67 -1.01 9.87
N GLY A 130 -50.82 -1.73 10.99
CA GLY A 130 -50.59 -1.19 12.34
C GLY A 130 -49.12 -0.83 12.65
N GLU A 131 -48.18 -1.16 11.77
CA GLU A 131 -46.75 -0.80 11.87
C GLU A 131 -46.41 0.42 11.00
N GLY A 132 -47.41 1.03 10.34
CA GLY A 132 -47.22 2.22 9.51
C GLY A 132 -46.68 1.91 8.11
N MET A 133 -46.77 0.67 7.64
CA MET A 133 -46.34 0.25 6.30
C MET A 133 -47.55 0.04 5.37
N PRO A 134 -47.46 0.35 4.08
CA PRO A 134 -48.58 0.17 3.14
C PRO A 134 -48.79 -1.31 2.83
N SER A 135 -49.92 -1.86 3.28
CA SER A 135 -50.25 -3.29 3.17
C SER A 135 -51.22 -3.59 2.03
N VAL A 136 -51.98 -2.61 1.56
CA VAL A 136 -52.89 -2.74 0.42
C VAL A 136 -52.73 -1.56 -0.53
N PHE A 137 -52.64 -1.85 -1.83
CA PHE A 137 -52.64 -0.87 -2.90
C PHE A 137 -53.76 -1.19 -3.89
N PHE A 138 -54.74 -0.32 -3.99
CA PHE A 138 -55.83 -0.39 -4.95
C PHE A 138 -55.69 0.78 -5.93
N THR A 139 -55.51 0.48 -7.22
CA THR A 139 -55.27 1.50 -8.26
C THR A 139 -56.38 1.43 -9.28
N VAL A 140 -57.00 2.56 -9.59
CA VAL A 140 -58.02 2.72 -10.64
C VAL A 140 -57.48 3.66 -11.72
N PHE A 141 -57.49 3.21 -12.97
CA PHE A 141 -56.94 3.92 -14.13
C PHE A 141 -58.01 4.80 -14.82
N ASP A 142 -57.61 5.59 -15.82
CA ASP A 142 -58.50 6.51 -16.56
C ASP A 142 -59.66 5.85 -17.31
N ASP A 143 -59.46 4.61 -17.75
CA ASP A 143 -60.47 3.78 -18.39
C ASP A 143 -61.37 3.05 -17.37
N CYS A 144 -61.33 3.45 -16.08
CA CYS A 144 -62.00 2.82 -14.95
C CYS A 144 -61.62 1.35 -14.73
N THR A 145 -60.53 0.87 -15.34
CA THR A 145 -59.95 -0.43 -14.98
C THR A 145 -59.19 -0.35 -13.67
N TRP A 146 -59.01 -1.48 -13.00
CA TRP A 146 -58.43 -1.49 -11.67
C TRP A 146 -57.42 -2.61 -11.44
N ARG A 147 -56.55 -2.39 -10.45
CA ARG A 147 -55.56 -3.35 -9.97
C ARG A 147 -55.48 -3.30 -8.45
N LEU A 148 -55.57 -4.48 -7.82
CA LEU A 148 -55.43 -4.63 -6.37
C LEU A 148 -54.18 -5.44 -6.03
N ILE A 149 -53.36 -4.93 -5.12
CA ILE A 149 -52.19 -5.61 -4.56
C ILE A 149 -52.35 -5.63 -3.05
N VAL A 150 -52.35 -6.83 -2.45
CA VAL A 150 -52.47 -7.03 -1.00
C VAL A 150 -51.24 -7.79 -0.51
N ALA A 151 -50.51 -7.22 0.46
CA ALA A 151 -49.29 -7.79 1.04
C ALA A 151 -48.26 -8.24 -0.02
N GLY A 152 -48.04 -7.39 -1.04
CA GLY A 152 -47.09 -7.63 -2.13
C GLY A 152 -47.55 -8.64 -3.20
N ILE A 153 -48.76 -9.20 -3.09
CA ILE A 153 -49.33 -10.16 -4.04
C ILE A 153 -50.41 -9.47 -4.87
N VAL A 154 -50.31 -9.56 -6.19
CA VAL A 154 -51.35 -9.06 -7.11
C VAL A 154 -52.58 -9.95 -6.99
N ALA A 155 -53.71 -9.38 -6.57
CA ALA A 155 -54.95 -10.11 -6.48
C ALA A 155 -55.47 -10.42 -7.90
N GLN A 156 -55.70 -11.70 -8.18
CA GLN A 156 -56.27 -12.19 -9.43
C GLN A 156 -57.77 -12.49 -9.28
N GLY A 157 -58.48 -12.60 -10.41
CA GLY A 157 -59.95 -12.68 -10.45
C GLY A 157 -60.59 -13.81 -9.63
N ASP A 158 -59.85 -14.88 -9.33
CA ASP A 158 -60.35 -16.05 -8.59
C ASP A 158 -60.39 -15.84 -7.06
N LEU A 159 -59.90 -14.70 -6.56
CA LEU A 159 -59.93 -14.38 -5.13
C LEU A 159 -61.31 -13.84 -4.72
N PRO A 160 -61.87 -14.24 -3.56
CA PRO A 160 -63.22 -13.80 -3.13
C PRO A 160 -63.42 -12.28 -3.05
N VAL A 161 -62.34 -11.52 -2.84
CA VAL A 161 -62.35 -10.05 -2.82
C VAL A 161 -62.58 -9.46 -4.21
N CYS A 162 -62.10 -10.15 -5.25
CA CYS A 162 -62.19 -9.74 -6.64
C CYS A 162 -63.41 -10.34 -7.35
N CYS A 163 -63.98 -11.42 -6.82
CA CYS A 163 -65.20 -12.05 -7.33
C CYS A 163 -66.39 -11.09 -7.29
N GLY A 164 -67.12 -11.01 -8.41
CA GLY A 164 -68.32 -10.18 -8.54
C GLY A 164 -68.08 -8.76 -9.06
N HIS A 165 -66.84 -8.35 -9.32
CA HIS A 165 -66.53 -7.02 -9.86
C HIS A 165 -66.05 -7.08 -11.32
N PRO A 166 -66.64 -6.30 -12.24
CA PRO A 166 -66.20 -6.24 -13.64
C PRO A 166 -64.79 -5.64 -13.78
N ARG A 167 -64.15 -5.88 -14.94
CA ARG A 167 -62.81 -5.31 -15.25
C ARG A 167 -62.81 -3.77 -15.28
N VAL A 168 -63.96 -3.17 -15.56
CA VAL A 168 -64.20 -1.72 -15.56
C VAL A 168 -65.23 -1.45 -14.45
N LEU A 169 -64.89 -0.65 -13.45
CA LEU A 169 -65.74 -0.45 -12.26
C LEU A 169 -66.86 0.56 -12.53
N SER A 170 -68.06 0.24 -12.05
CA SER A 170 -69.11 1.23 -11.81
C SER A 170 -68.88 1.95 -10.46
N VAL A 171 -69.64 3.03 -10.22
CA VAL A 171 -69.59 3.77 -8.93
C VAL A 171 -69.99 2.87 -7.76
N GLU A 172 -70.99 2.02 -7.95
CA GLU A 172 -71.47 1.06 -6.94
C GLU A 172 -70.43 -0.02 -6.64
N ASP A 173 -69.76 -0.53 -7.69
CA ASP A 173 -68.66 -1.51 -7.55
C ASP A 173 -67.47 -0.93 -6.79
N PHE A 174 -67.12 0.33 -7.07
CA PHE A 174 -66.02 1.02 -6.40
C PHE A 174 -66.31 1.21 -4.91
N GLN A 175 -67.53 1.64 -4.55
CA GLN A 175 -67.94 1.79 -3.15
C GLN A 175 -68.01 0.45 -2.41
N ASP A 176 -68.48 -0.62 -3.05
CA ASP A 176 -68.48 -1.96 -2.44
C ASP A 176 -67.05 -2.49 -2.22
N MET A 177 -66.15 -2.23 -3.17
CA MET A 177 -64.74 -2.60 -3.02
C MET A 177 -64.06 -1.79 -1.91
N LEU A 178 -64.31 -0.49 -1.79
CA LEU A 178 -63.83 0.31 -0.67
C LEU A 178 -64.34 -0.20 0.68
N ARG A 179 -65.63 -0.58 0.77
CA ARG A 179 -66.20 -1.20 1.99
C ARG A 179 -65.50 -2.52 2.35
N LYS A 180 -65.21 -3.37 1.36
CA LYS A 180 -64.43 -4.62 1.59
C LYS A 180 -63.00 -4.33 2.03
N LEU A 181 -62.35 -3.34 1.43
CA LEU A 181 -60.96 -2.99 1.75
C LEU A 181 -60.82 -2.33 3.14
N SER A 182 -61.80 -1.53 3.59
CA SER A 182 -61.77 -0.90 4.91
C SER A 182 -62.09 -1.91 6.02
N SER A 183 -63.12 -2.74 5.84
CA SER A 183 -63.62 -3.66 6.89
C SER A 183 -62.81 -4.95 7.06
N LEU A 184 -62.12 -5.46 6.02
CA LEU A 184 -61.39 -6.71 6.10
C LEU A 184 -59.95 -6.54 6.61
N PHE A 185 -59.47 -7.55 7.34
CA PHE A 185 -58.08 -7.65 7.78
C PHE A 185 -57.21 -8.25 6.68
N VAL A 186 -56.01 -7.70 6.50
CA VAL A 186 -54.96 -8.35 5.71
C VAL A 186 -54.50 -9.56 6.50
N CYS A 187 -54.63 -10.75 5.90
CA CYS A 187 -54.16 -11.99 6.51
C CYS A 187 -52.68 -11.82 6.88
N GLU A 188 -52.23 -12.18 8.07
CA GLU A 188 -50.83 -12.02 8.49
C GLU A 188 -49.94 -13.21 8.08
N GLY A 189 -50.53 -14.27 7.51
CA GLY A 189 -49.85 -15.53 7.20
C GLY A 189 -49.34 -16.23 8.47
N ASN A 190 -48.15 -16.83 8.40
CA ASN A 190 -47.49 -17.52 9.50
C ASN A 190 -46.13 -16.86 9.82
N LYS A 191 -46.15 -15.57 10.16
CA LYS A 191 -44.96 -14.73 10.40
C LYS A 191 -44.08 -15.22 11.56
N ASP A 192 -44.69 -15.87 12.54
CA ASP A 192 -44.04 -16.40 13.74
C ASP A 192 -43.24 -17.70 13.49
N LEU A 193 -43.38 -18.32 12.31
CA LEU A 193 -42.62 -19.50 11.90
C LEU A 193 -41.38 -19.17 11.06
N HIS A 194 -40.82 -17.97 11.24
CA HIS A 194 -39.63 -17.51 10.52
C HIS A 194 -38.43 -18.46 10.65
N GLY A 195 -38.28 -19.15 11.79
CA GLY A 195 -37.20 -20.12 11.99
C GLY A 195 -37.17 -21.28 10.97
N VAL A 196 -38.32 -21.62 10.36
CA VAL A 196 -38.39 -22.64 9.30
C VAL A 196 -37.82 -22.11 7.98
N VAL A 197 -37.97 -20.81 7.71
CA VAL A 197 -37.40 -20.12 6.55
C VAL A 197 -35.87 -20.09 6.67
N GLU A 198 -35.38 -19.71 7.86
CA GLU A 198 -33.96 -19.61 8.18
C GLU A 198 -33.22 -20.96 8.05
N ALA A 199 -33.85 -22.06 8.50
CA ALA A 199 -33.29 -23.40 8.40
C ALA A 199 -33.10 -23.91 6.97
N ARG A 200 -33.75 -23.28 5.97
CA ARG A 200 -33.73 -23.69 4.57
C ARG A 200 -33.07 -22.66 3.64
N LYS A 201 -32.24 -21.77 4.18
CA LYS A 201 -31.41 -20.87 3.35
C LYS A 201 -30.48 -21.64 2.42
N GLY A 202 -30.29 -21.11 1.22
CA GLY A 202 -29.23 -21.59 0.32
C GLY A 202 -27.83 -21.30 0.89
N ALA A 203 -26.81 -21.96 0.36
CA ALA A 203 -25.41 -21.82 0.80
C ALA A 203 -24.86 -20.37 0.76
N GLU A 204 -25.49 -19.49 -0.02
CA GLU A 204 -25.16 -18.06 -0.14
C GLU A 204 -26.10 -17.14 0.68
N GLY A 205 -26.93 -17.70 1.56
CA GLY A 205 -27.85 -16.94 2.42
C GLY A 205 -29.15 -16.47 1.75
N GLN A 206 -29.45 -16.94 0.54
CA GLN A 206 -30.66 -16.59 -0.20
C GLN A 206 -31.92 -17.18 0.47
N MET A 207 -32.97 -16.36 0.60
CA MET A 207 -34.27 -16.75 1.14
C MET A 207 -35.05 -17.65 0.17
N PRO A 208 -35.60 -18.79 0.63
CA PRO A 208 -36.42 -19.64 -0.22
C PRO A 208 -37.74 -18.96 -0.56
N ILE A 209 -38.10 -18.92 -1.86
CA ILE A 209 -39.39 -18.37 -2.33
C ILE A 209 -40.56 -19.27 -1.90
N ARG A 210 -40.31 -20.57 -1.75
CA ARG A 210 -41.27 -21.57 -1.24
C ARG A 210 -40.58 -22.51 -0.26
N ILE A 211 -41.26 -22.83 0.83
CA ILE A 211 -40.80 -23.77 1.86
C ILE A 211 -41.42 -25.15 1.60
N THR A 212 -42.68 -25.17 1.18
CA THR A 212 -43.42 -26.35 0.73
C THR A 212 -43.95 -26.13 -0.69
N ALA A 213 -44.47 -27.18 -1.34
CA ALA A 213 -45.06 -27.03 -2.67
C ALA A 213 -46.30 -26.10 -2.69
N ASN A 214 -46.93 -25.91 -1.53
CA ASN A 214 -48.23 -25.27 -1.36
C ASN A 214 -48.16 -23.87 -0.74
N ASP A 215 -46.96 -23.32 -0.51
CA ASP A 215 -46.75 -22.00 0.07
C ASP A 215 -45.90 -21.07 -0.80
N ILE A 216 -45.96 -19.78 -0.44
CA ILE A 216 -45.12 -18.72 -0.97
C ILE A 216 -44.66 -17.88 0.22
N TYR A 217 -43.36 -17.61 0.27
CA TYR A 217 -42.77 -16.67 1.21
C TYR A 217 -42.68 -15.29 0.56
N CYS A 218 -43.39 -14.31 1.12
CA CYS A 218 -43.43 -12.93 0.63
C CYS A 218 -43.56 -11.97 1.81
N GLN A 219 -42.86 -10.84 1.75
CA GLN A 219 -42.88 -9.77 2.77
C GLN A 219 -42.75 -10.29 4.22
N GLY A 220 -41.79 -11.19 4.47
CA GLY A 220 -41.49 -11.63 5.83
C GLY A 220 -42.38 -12.76 6.38
N THR A 221 -43.43 -13.19 5.68
CA THR A 221 -44.39 -14.20 6.17
C THR A 221 -44.64 -15.34 5.16
N ILE A 222 -45.00 -16.52 5.68
CA ILE A 222 -45.35 -17.70 4.87
C ILE A 222 -46.87 -17.75 4.68
N ARG A 223 -47.32 -17.75 3.43
CA ARG A 223 -48.73 -17.85 3.05
C ARG A 223 -48.96 -19.06 2.16
N HIS A 224 -50.08 -19.73 2.35
CA HIS A 224 -50.50 -20.77 1.42
C HIS A 224 -50.81 -20.15 0.04
N ILE A 225 -50.58 -20.87 -1.06
CA ILE A 225 -50.81 -20.37 -2.43
C ILE A 225 -52.27 -19.94 -2.65
N LYS A 226 -53.22 -20.62 -1.99
CA LYS A 226 -54.66 -20.29 -1.99
C LYS A 226 -55.08 -19.33 -0.86
N CYS A 227 -54.16 -18.51 -0.34
CA CYS A 227 -54.48 -17.54 0.72
C CYS A 227 -55.54 -16.54 0.22
N LEU A 228 -56.58 -16.30 1.01
CA LEU A 228 -57.64 -15.34 0.68
C LEU A 228 -57.17 -13.87 0.69
N LEU A 229 -55.95 -13.59 1.17
CA LEU A 229 -55.30 -12.28 1.35
C LEU A 229 -56.03 -11.30 2.28
N LEU A 230 -57.33 -11.09 2.10
CA LEU A 230 -58.20 -10.34 3.01
C LEU A 230 -59.23 -11.30 3.64
N SER A 231 -59.49 -11.13 4.92
CA SER A 231 -60.40 -11.99 5.68
C SER A 231 -61.02 -11.24 6.86
N ASN A 232 -62.16 -11.71 7.35
CA ASN A 232 -62.78 -11.21 8.58
C ASN A 232 -61.92 -11.49 9.84
N ARG A 233 -60.84 -12.26 9.71
CA ARG A 233 -59.90 -12.57 10.78
C ARG A 233 -58.47 -12.16 10.39
N PRO A 234 -57.61 -11.86 11.37
CA PRO A 234 -56.20 -11.55 11.12
C PRO A 234 -55.46 -12.65 10.34
N ARG A 235 -55.93 -13.90 10.37
CA ARG A 235 -55.40 -15.02 9.58
C ARG A 235 -56.55 -15.77 8.92
N CYS A 236 -56.48 -15.93 7.59
CA CYS A 236 -57.52 -16.65 6.84
C CYS A 236 -57.50 -18.16 7.13
N ASP A 237 -58.64 -18.83 6.92
CA ASP A 237 -58.79 -20.26 7.23
C ASP A 237 -57.79 -21.15 6.51
N VAL A 238 -57.46 -20.83 5.25
CA VAL A 238 -56.47 -21.57 4.47
C VAL A 238 -55.07 -21.50 5.09
N CYS A 239 -54.64 -20.31 5.54
CA CYS A 239 -53.32 -20.15 6.19
C CYS A 239 -53.32 -20.71 7.61
N ARG A 240 -54.48 -20.74 8.28
CA ARG A 240 -54.65 -21.37 9.59
C ARG A 240 -54.55 -22.90 9.52
N ILE A 241 -55.12 -23.52 8.48
CA ILE A 241 -54.97 -24.97 8.24
C ILE A 241 -53.53 -25.28 7.83
N HIS A 242 -52.95 -24.51 6.91
CA HIS A 242 -51.57 -24.76 6.49
C HIS A 242 -50.54 -24.58 7.63
N ARG A 243 -50.89 -23.81 8.66
CA ARG A 243 -50.07 -23.66 9.86
C ARG A 243 -49.77 -24.99 10.55
N SER A 244 -50.72 -25.93 10.62
CA SER A 244 -50.44 -27.23 11.25
C SER A 244 -49.36 -27.99 10.49
N ASP A 245 -49.35 -27.93 9.16
CA ASP A 245 -48.29 -28.54 8.34
C ASP A 245 -46.92 -27.89 8.62
N LEU A 246 -46.89 -26.56 8.70
CA LEU A 246 -45.67 -25.80 8.99
C LEU A 246 -45.17 -26.04 10.43
N MET A 247 -46.07 -26.25 11.41
CA MET A 247 -45.71 -26.59 12.79
C MET A 247 -45.08 -27.99 12.88
N VAL A 248 -45.57 -28.96 12.12
CA VAL A 248 -44.96 -30.29 12.01
C VAL A 248 -43.55 -30.19 11.42
N LEU A 249 -43.36 -29.36 10.38
CA LEU A 249 -42.04 -29.09 9.81
C LEU A 249 -41.10 -28.39 10.81
N ALA A 250 -41.59 -27.39 11.54
CA ALA A 250 -40.83 -26.69 12.56
C ALA A 250 -40.36 -27.63 13.69
N SER A 251 -41.22 -28.58 14.08
CA SER A 251 -40.88 -29.61 15.07
C SER A 251 -39.80 -30.58 14.56
N ARG A 252 -39.89 -31.02 13.29
CA ARG A 252 -38.86 -31.87 12.65
C ARG A 252 -37.51 -31.17 12.52
N GLU A 253 -37.49 -29.88 12.18
CA GLU A 253 -36.24 -29.10 12.09
C GLU A 253 -35.63 -28.84 13.49
N LYS A 254 -36.45 -28.59 14.52
CA LYS A 254 -35.98 -28.57 15.92
C LYS A 254 -35.34 -29.90 16.32
N GLY A 255 -35.89 -31.03 15.88
CA GLY A 255 -35.32 -32.36 16.13
C GLY A 255 -33.95 -32.60 15.47
N LYS A 256 -33.62 -31.93 14.36
CA LYS A 256 -32.30 -32.02 13.72
C LYS A 256 -31.22 -31.17 14.40
N LEU A 257 -31.60 -30.11 15.12
CA LEU A 257 -30.70 -29.26 15.90
C LEU A 257 -30.21 -29.92 17.21
N PHE A 258 -30.87 -30.99 17.68
CA PHE A 258 -30.50 -31.77 18.86
C PHE A 258 -29.75 -33.08 18.50
N LYS A 259 -28.84 -33.03 17.53
CA LYS A 259 -27.72 -33.98 17.51
C LYS A 259 -26.56 -33.31 18.23
N ASP A 260 -26.16 -33.87 19.38
CA ASP A 260 -24.99 -33.44 20.15
C ASP A 260 -23.74 -33.41 19.26
N VAL A 261 -23.39 -32.21 18.79
CA VAL A 261 -22.08 -31.95 18.19
C VAL A 261 -21.18 -31.44 19.32
N SER A 262 -20.07 -32.13 19.56
CA SER A 262 -19.05 -31.73 20.54
C SER A 262 -18.66 -30.25 20.35
N VAL A 263 -18.40 -29.54 21.44
CA VAL A 263 -17.98 -28.12 21.45
C VAL A 263 -16.47 -27.99 21.71
N ASP A 264 -15.70 -29.02 21.36
CA ASP A 264 -14.27 -29.09 21.62
C ASP A 264 -13.47 -27.92 21.01
N SER A 265 -12.34 -27.63 21.65
CA SER A 265 -11.40 -26.56 21.26
C SER A 265 -10.94 -26.70 19.80
N THR A 266 -10.83 -27.94 19.30
CA THR A 266 -10.37 -28.32 17.96
C THR A 266 -11.34 -27.99 16.82
N ILE A 267 -12.62 -27.71 17.13
CA ILE A 267 -13.63 -27.47 16.10
C ILE A 267 -13.56 -26.01 15.61
N PRO A 268 -13.43 -25.75 14.29
CA PRO A 268 -13.35 -24.40 13.76
C PRO A 268 -14.60 -23.55 14.07
N ASN A 269 -14.39 -22.30 14.51
CA ASN A 269 -15.48 -21.39 14.93
C ASN A 269 -16.54 -21.16 13.84
N LYS A 270 -16.15 -21.22 12.56
CA LYS A 270 -17.05 -21.08 11.41
C LYS A 270 -18.15 -22.15 11.34
N ASN A 271 -17.99 -23.26 12.05
CA ASN A 271 -18.93 -24.38 12.06
C ASN A 271 -19.84 -24.39 13.31
N LEU A 272 -19.73 -23.38 14.18
CA LEU A 272 -20.47 -23.31 15.45
C LEU A 272 -21.49 -22.17 15.40
N THR A 273 -22.66 -22.41 15.98
CA THR A 273 -23.69 -21.37 16.18
C THR A 273 -23.28 -20.39 17.29
N ASN A 274 -23.92 -19.21 17.36
CA ASN A 274 -23.64 -18.22 18.41
C ASN A 274 -23.81 -18.77 19.83
N GLN A 275 -24.80 -19.64 20.04
CA GLN A 275 -25.05 -20.25 21.34
C GLN A 275 -23.96 -21.26 21.71
N GLN A 276 -23.49 -22.04 20.73
CA GLN A 276 -22.36 -22.96 20.89
C GLN A 276 -21.02 -22.21 21.08
N LEU A 277 -20.84 -21.06 20.44
CA LEU A 277 -19.68 -20.19 20.66
C LEU A 277 -19.64 -19.65 22.10
N GLN A 278 -20.79 -19.25 22.66
CA GLN A 278 -20.87 -18.83 24.07
C GLN A 278 -20.52 -19.98 25.02
N GLN A 279 -21.00 -21.19 24.75
CA GLN A 279 -20.64 -22.39 25.52
C GLN A 279 -19.14 -22.70 25.40
N LYS A 280 -18.56 -22.61 24.19
CA LYS A 280 -17.12 -22.79 23.95
C LYS A 280 -16.28 -21.77 24.71
N VAL A 281 -16.71 -20.51 24.75
CA VAL A 281 -16.04 -19.47 25.54
C VAL A 281 -16.04 -19.81 27.03
N SER A 282 -17.16 -20.27 27.58
CA SER A 282 -17.26 -20.69 28.98
C SER A 282 -16.34 -21.88 29.30
N LEU A 283 -16.29 -22.88 28.41
CA LEU A 283 -15.39 -24.02 28.49
C LEU A 283 -13.92 -23.59 28.48
N LEU A 284 -13.51 -22.77 27.49
CA LEU A 284 -12.15 -22.26 27.37
C LEU A 284 -11.74 -21.38 28.57
N GLN A 285 -12.66 -20.59 29.13
CA GLN A 285 -12.41 -19.82 30.35
C GLN A 285 -12.18 -20.71 31.58
N THR A 286 -12.88 -21.84 31.65
CA THR A 286 -12.72 -22.82 32.72
C THR A 286 -11.42 -23.60 32.56
N GLU A 287 -11.09 -24.02 31.34
CA GLU A 287 -9.81 -24.66 31.00
C GLU A 287 -8.62 -23.73 31.30
N ARG A 288 -8.73 -22.45 30.94
CA ARG A 288 -7.72 -21.43 31.30
C ARG A 288 -7.54 -21.31 32.81
N ARG A 289 -8.62 -21.36 33.59
CA ARG A 289 -8.55 -21.32 35.07
C ARG A 289 -7.86 -22.57 35.61
N ASN A 290 -8.16 -23.74 35.08
CA ASN A 290 -7.53 -25.00 35.49
C ASN A 290 -6.04 -25.07 35.11
N LEU A 291 -5.68 -24.66 33.90
CA LEU A 291 -4.29 -24.57 33.46
C LEU A 291 -3.49 -23.57 34.31
N LYS A 292 -4.08 -22.43 34.67
CA LYS A 292 -3.45 -21.47 35.60
C LYS A 292 -3.19 -22.09 36.97
N ARG A 293 -4.17 -22.81 37.55
CA ARG A 293 -4.00 -23.51 38.83
C ARG A 293 -2.91 -24.58 38.73
N ARG A 294 -2.89 -25.36 37.65
CA ARG A 294 -1.86 -26.41 37.44
C ARG A 294 -0.47 -25.80 37.25
N SER A 295 -0.36 -24.68 36.54
CA SER A 295 0.90 -23.94 36.42
C SER A 295 1.37 -23.39 37.77
N LEU A 296 0.46 -22.88 38.61
CA LEU A 296 0.81 -22.42 39.96
C LEU A 296 1.30 -23.58 40.83
N ALA A 297 0.57 -24.70 40.85
CA ALA A 297 0.98 -25.90 41.59
C ALA A 297 2.31 -26.48 41.10
N LEU A 298 2.59 -26.43 39.79
CA LEU A 298 3.89 -26.82 39.24
C LEU A 298 4.99 -25.84 39.64
N LYS A 299 4.73 -24.53 39.69
CA LYS A 299 5.68 -23.53 40.20
C LYS A 299 5.98 -23.75 41.67
N ASP A 300 4.97 -24.03 42.49
CA ASP A 300 5.14 -24.34 43.91
C ASP A 300 5.93 -25.64 44.09
N LYS A 301 5.66 -26.65 43.24
CA LYS A 301 6.42 -27.90 43.25
C LYS A 301 7.87 -27.68 42.84
N VAL A 302 8.13 -26.88 41.81
CA VAL A 302 9.50 -26.50 41.40
C VAL A 302 10.19 -25.68 42.48
N ALA A 303 9.50 -24.74 43.12
CA ALA A 303 10.03 -23.96 44.24
C ALA A 303 10.38 -24.86 45.43
N SER A 304 9.52 -25.81 45.80
CA SER A 304 9.79 -26.76 46.88
C SER A 304 10.90 -27.77 46.54
N MET A 305 11.06 -28.15 45.27
CA MET A 305 12.20 -28.96 44.82
C MET A 305 13.49 -28.14 44.87
N LEU A 306 13.46 -26.88 44.45
CA LEU A 306 14.57 -25.96 44.56
C LEU A 306 14.94 -25.66 46.03
N GLU A 307 13.99 -25.53 46.95
CA GLU A 307 14.28 -25.40 48.39
C GLU A 307 14.91 -26.65 49.00
N LYS A 308 14.60 -27.83 48.47
CA LYS A 308 15.16 -29.12 48.95
C LYS A 308 16.52 -29.44 48.34
N GLU A 309 16.75 -29.05 47.09
CA GLU A 309 17.97 -29.34 46.35
C GLU A 309 19.01 -28.22 46.40
N ASN A 310 18.60 -26.96 46.58
CA ASN A 310 19.54 -25.87 46.73
C ASN A 310 20.05 -25.79 48.17
N VAL A 311 21.38 -25.85 48.31
CA VAL A 311 22.04 -25.36 49.51
C VAL A 311 21.89 -23.84 49.52
N ALA A 312 21.12 -23.31 50.48
CA ALA A 312 21.03 -21.87 50.68
C ALA A 312 22.43 -21.33 50.98
N VAL A 313 22.94 -20.47 50.11
CA VAL A 313 24.15 -19.69 50.38
C VAL A 313 23.86 -18.87 51.62
N ASP A 314 24.48 -19.24 52.74
CA ASP A 314 24.31 -18.58 54.03
C ASP A 314 24.53 -17.06 53.87
N GLY A 315 23.83 -16.24 54.65
CA GLY A 315 23.99 -14.78 54.62
C GLY A 315 25.45 -14.34 54.83
N ILE A 316 26.27 -15.19 55.45
CA ILE A 316 27.72 -15.04 55.59
C ILE A 316 28.45 -15.27 54.27
N GLN A 317 28.11 -16.31 53.49
CA GLN A 317 28.71 -16.59 52.18
C GLN A 317 28.32 -15.56 51.12
N HIS A 318 27.09 -15.02 51.16
CA HIS A 318 26.68 -13.92 50.28
C HIS A 318 27.45 -12.61 50.59
N LYS A 319 27.70 -12.34 51.87
CA LYS A 319 28.57 -11.24 52.30
C LYS A 319 30.02 -11.47 51.89
N GLN A 320 30.53 -12.70 52.00
CA GLN A 320 31.88 -13.05 51.54
C GLN A 320 32.02 -12.90 50.02
N LEU A 321 31.09 -13.42 49.22
CA LEU A 321 31.08 -13.22 47.76
C LEU A 321 30.99 -11.75 47.36
N SER A 322 30.14 -10.96 48.05
CA SER A 322 30.08 -9.51 47.83
C SER A 322 31.39 -8.80 48.21
N ALA A 323 32.07 -9.26 49.26
CA ALA A 323 33.38 -8.76 49.66
C ALA A 323 34.46 -9.13 48.63
N THR A 324 34.51 -10.38 48.15
CA THR A 324 35.45 -10.83 47.11
C THR A 324 35.24 -10.11 45.78
N VAL A 325 33.99 -9.83 45.39
CA VAL A 325 33.69 -8.99 44.20
C VAL A 325 34.14 -7.54 44.42
N GLY A 326 34.10 -7.04 45.66
CA GLY A 326 34.68 -5.76 46.04
C GLY A 326 36.20 -5.74 45.94
N ASP A 327 36.85 -6.79 46.44
CA ASP A 327 38.32 -6.94 46.46
C ASP A 327 38.91 -7.12 45.04
N CYS A 328 38.20 -7.82 44.16
CA CYS A 328 38.59 -7.98 42.75
C CYS A 328 38.24 -6.78 41.86
N ASP A 329 37.56 -5.74 42.37
CA ASP A 329 37.10 -4.60 41.58
C ASP A 329 38.27 -3.76 41.05
N ASP A 330 39.30 -3.57 41.86
CA ASP A 330 40.50 -2.82 41.45
C ASP A 330 41.36 -3.58 40.45
N GLU A 331 41.42 -4.91 40.54
CA GLU A 331 42.03 -5.76 39.52
C GLU A 331 41.23 -5.76 38.22
N MET A 332 39.91 -5.91 38.28
CA MET A 332 39.04 -5.84 37.11
C MET A 332 39.09 -4.48 36.43
N LYS A 333 39.18 -3.37 37.18
CA LYS A 333 39.37 -2.02 36.63
C LYS A 333 40.75 -1.80 36.01
N LYS A 334 41.77 -2.54 36.44
CA LYS A 334 43.11 -2.55 35.83
C LYS A 334 43.15 -3.38 34.55
N ILE A 335 42.47 -4.53 34.53
CA ILE A 335 42.38 -5.42 33.36
C ILE A 335 41.49 -4.82 32.27
N LEU A 336 40.34 -4.26 32.65
CA LEU A 336 39.39 -3.63 31.74
C LEU A 336 39.81 -2.17 31.50
N GLY A 337 40.18 -1.83 30.27
CA GLY A 337 40.59 -0.47 29.91
C GLY A 337 39.60 0.61 30.39
N LEU A 338 40.14 1.77 30.81
CA LEU A 338 39.42 2.89 31.43
C LEU A 338 38.17 3.35 30.65
N SER A 339 38.18 3.26 29.32
CA SER A 339 37.07 3.67 28.43
C SER A 339 36.38 2.50 27.74
N SER A 340 36.59 1.26 28.22
CA SER A 340 36.04 0.07 27.57
C SER A 340 34.55 -0.13 27.89
N PRO A 341 33.72 -0.55 26.93
CA PRO A 341 32.32 -0.90 27.19
C PRO A 341 32.16 -2.01 28.23
N ALA A 342 33.13 -2.93 28.32
CA ALA A 342 33.14 -4.00 29.31
C ALA A 342 33.27 -3.45 30.74
N ARG A 343 34.13 -2.45 30.96
CA ARG A 343 34.26 -1.77 32.25
C ARG A 343 32.97 -1.07 32.66
N LEU A 344 32.36 -0.31 31.74
CA LEU A 344 31.10 0.37 32.03
C LEU A 344 29.99 -0.63 32.39
N LEU A 345 29.89 -1.73 31.64
CA LEU A 345 28.91 -2.78 31.94
C LEU A 345 29.15 -3.34 33.35
N TRP A 346 30.39 -3.66 33.71
CA TRP A 346 30.76 -4.15 35.05
C TRP A 346 30.35 -3.18 36.17
N GLU A 347 30.71 -1.90 36.04
CA GLU A 347 30.36 -0.86 37.02
C GLU A 347 28.84 -0.74 37.19
N GLN A 348 28.09 -0.81 36.09
CA GLN A 348 26.63 -0.74 36.11
C GLN A 348 25.97 -2.01 36.69
N GLN A 349 26.57 -3.19 36.51
CA GLN A 349 26.13 -4.42 37.18
C GLN A 349 26.30 -4.32 38.70
N LYS A 350 27.46 -3.83 39.16
CA LYS A 350 27.75 -3.62 40.58
C LYS A 350 26.78 -2.63 41.21
N GLU A 351 26.58 -1.48 40.56
CA GLU A 351 25.66 -0.45 41.04
C GLU A 351 24.21 -0.95 41.07
N SER A 352 23.79 -1.72 40.06
CA SER A 352 22.47 -2.36 40.02
C SER A 352 22.29 -3.39 41.14
N ALA A 353 23.35 -4.12 41.51
CA ALA A 353 23.32 -5.04 42.64
C ALA A 353 23.10 -4.32 43.97
N LEU A 354 23.71 -3.15 44.16
CA LEU A 354 23.58 -2.35 45.39
C LEU A 354 22.26 -1.57 45.46
N LYS A 355 21.86 -0.88 44.38
CA LYS A 355 20.72 0.05 44.37
C LYS A 355 19.39 -0.60 43.96
N GLY A 356 19.43 -1.78 43.37
CA GLY A 356 18.24 -2.52 42.92
C GLY A 356 17.31 -1.67 42.06
N LYS A 357 16.09 -1.42 42.55
CA LYS A 357 15.04 -0.67 41.82
C LYS A 357 15.32 0.83 41.66
N GLN A 358 16.24 1.40 42.45
CA GLN A 358 16.59 2.83 42.36
C GLN A 358 17.71 3.13 41.34
N MET A 359 18.15 2.11 40.60
CA MET A 359 19.24 2.21 39.63
C MET A 359 18.94 3.22 38.51
N ARG A 360 19.90 4.12 38.25
CA ARG A 360 19.90 5.00 37.07
C ARG A 360 20.99 4.51 36.11
N TRP A 361 20.55 4.00 34.97
CA TRP A 361 21.45 3.45 33.97
C TRP A 361 22.19 4.55 33.20
N HIS A 362 23.47 4.30 32.93
CA HIS A 362 24.28 5.15 32.07
C HIS A 362 23.70 5.22 30.63
N PRO A 363 23.71 6.39 29.96
CA PRO A 363 23.22 6.57 28.59
C PRO A 363 23.69 5.50 27.60
N ALA A 364 24.99 5.21 27.55
CA ALA A 364 25.55 4.19 26.66
C ALA A 364 24.94 2.78 26.87
N ILE A 365 24.62 2.40 28.12
CA ILE A 365 23.95 1.12 28.41
C ILE A 365 22.52 1.14 27.87
N ILE A 366 21.79 2.24 28.06
CA ILE A 366 20.43 2.38 27.49
C ILE A 366 20.47 2.30 25.95
N ARG A 367 21.42 2.97 25.28
CA ARG A 367 21.59 2.88 23.81
C ARG A 367 21.84 1.45 23.36
N TRP A 368 22.73 0.74 24.04
CA TRP A 368 23.03 -0.66 23.76
C TRP A 368 21.82 -1.58 24.01
N CYS A 369 21.10 -1.40 25.10
CA CYS A 369 19.91 -2.19 25.42
C CYS A 369 18.76 -1.93 24.44
N ILE A 370 18.55 -0.69 23.98
CA ILE A 370 17.58 -0.38 22.91
C ILE A 370 18.01 -1.08 21.62
N ALA A 371 19.29 -1.00 21.23
CA ALA A 371 19.78 -1.69 20.04
C ALA A 371 19.53 -3.20 20.10
N LEU A 372 19.81 -3.82 21.26
CA LEU A 372 19.61 -5.24 21.48
C LEU A 372 18.11 -5.63 21.44
N GLN A 373 17.26 -4.85 22.11
CA GLN A 373 15.81 -5.06 22.10
C GLN A 373 15.20 -4.88 20.71
N SER A 374 15.67 -3.90 19.94
CA SER A 374 15.25 -3.66 18.55
C SER A 374 15.60 -4.83 17.63
N LYS A 375 16.75 -5.50 17.86
CA LYS A 375 17.15 -6.70 17.11
C LYS A 375 16.36 -7.94 17.52
N SER A 376 16.21 -8.16 18.83
CA SER A 376 15.45 -9.30 19.36
C SER A 376 14.90 -8.99 20.74
N SER A 377 13.61 -8.70 20.82
CA SER A 377 12.91 -8.51 22.10
C SER A 377 12.90 -9.80 22.93
N ALA A 378 12.76 -10.96 22.29
CA ALA A 378 12.82 -12.26 22.94
C ALA A 378 14.23 -12.56 23.49
N GLY A 379 15.28 -12.24 22.71
CA GLY A 379 16.66 -12.40 23.17
C GLY A 379 17.00 -11.45 24.34
N TYR A 380 16.49 -10.21 24.28
CA TYR A 380 16.60 -9.27 25.40
C TYR A 380 15.89 -9.78 26.66
N GLY A 381 14.65 -10.30 26.51
CA GLY A 381 13.88 -10.89 27.59
C GLY A 381 14.61 -12.08 28.22
N LEU A 382 15.12 -13.00 27.40
CA LEU A 382 15.91 -14.13 27.87
C LEU A 382 17.12 -13.69 28.72
N LEU A 383 17.85 -12.66 28.28
CA LEU A 383 19.00 -12.13 29.04
C LEU A 383 18.56 -11.55 30.39
N CYS A 384 17.48 -10.78 30.42
CA CYS A 384 16.93 -10.23 31.66
C CYS A 384 16.45 -11.33 32.63
N ASP A 385 15.77 -12.35 32.11
CA ASP A 385 15.16 -13.42 32.91
C ASP A 385 16.17 -14.47 33.36
N SER A 386 17.27 -14.64 32.62
CA SER A 386 18.30 -15.65 32.91
C SER A 386 19.13 -15.39 34.17
N GLY A 387 19.11 -14.16 34.68
CA GLY A 387 19.93 -13.75 35.83
C GLY A 387 21.43 -13.55 35.53
N PHE A 388 21.90 -13.83 34.31
CA PHE A 388 23.30 -13.59 33.91
C PHE A 388 23.67 -12.10 33.90
N LEU A 389 22.74 -11.23 33.51
CA LEU A 389 22.92 -9.79 33.48
C LEU A 389 21.68 -9.09 34.05
N LYS A 390 21.89 -8.13 34.95
CA LYS A 390 20.86 -7.16 35.32
C LYS A 390 20.82 -6.08 34.24
N LEU A 391 19.71 -5.98 33.53
CA LEU A 391 19.52 -5.00 32.46
C LEU A 391 18.29 -4.10 32.76
N PRO A 392 18.19 -2.92 32.12
CA PRO A 392 17.02 -2.07 32.26
C PRO A 392 15.73 -2.80 31.90
N HIS A 393 14.68 -2.64 32.71
CA HIS A 393 13.38 -3.20 32.36
C HIS A 393 12.86 -2.61 31.02
N PRO A 394 12.14 -3.37 30.16
CA PRO A 394 11.60 -2.87 28.89
C PRO A 394 10.79 -1.56 29.00
N SER A 395 10.08 -1.36 30.12
CA SER A 395 9.34 -0.10 30.38
C SER A 395 10.28 1.12 30.53
N THR A 396 11.47 0.93 31.11
CA THR A 396 12.51 1.96 31.18
C THR A 396 12.98 2.31 29.77
N LEU A 397 13.28 1.31 28.94
CA LEU A 397 13.71 1.51 27.56
C LEU A 397 12.64 2.23 26.73
N HIS A 398 11.36 1.88 26.92
CA HIS A 398 10.22 2.49 26.22
C HIS A 398 10.15 4.01 26.43
N SER A 399 10.52 4.51 27.61
CA SER A 399 10.54 5.95 27.89
C SER A 399 11.60 6.71 27.09
N TYR A 400 12.70 6.03 26.72
CA TYR A 400 13.77 6.58 25.90
C TYR A 400 13.51 6.38 24.41
N SER A 401 13.02 5.20 24.00
CA SER A 401 12.75 4.91 22.58
C SER A 401 11.49 5.59 22.03
N HIS A 402 10.57 6.04 22.90
CA HIS A 402 9.35 6.77 22.53
C HIS A 402 9.31 8.19 23.11
N PHE A 403 10.46 8.87 23.06
CA PHE A 403 10.64 10.20 23.67
C PHE A 403 9.77 11.29 23.04
N ALA A 404 9.40 11.16 21.76
CA ALA A 404 8.57 12.14 21.05
C ALA A 404 7.21 11.55 20.62
N SER A 405 6.25 12.41 20.30
CA SER A 405 4.98 11.98 19.66
C SER A 405 5.26 11.45 18.25
N LEU A 406 4.56 10.37 17.87
CA LEU A 406 4.55 9.91 16.49
C LEU A 406 3.82 10.95 15.64
N THR A 407 4.58 11.60 14.77
CA THR A 407 4.08 12.57 13.80
C THR A 407 4.76 12.27 12.48
N THR A 408 3.94 12.18 11.44
CA THR A 408 4.34 12.16 10.03
C THR A 408 4.86 13.55 9.66
N GLY A 409 5.73 13.61 8.67
CA GLY A 409 6.45 14.83 8.29
C GLY A 409 7.53 15.21 9.31
N PHE A 410 7.66 16.52 9.55
CA PHE A 410 8.66 17.06 10.46
C PHE A 410 8.25 16.92 11.91
N ASN A 411 9.18 16.39 12.72
CA ASN A 411 9.00 16.30 14.16
C ASN A 411 9.87 17.35 14.86
N ALA A 412 9.24 18.41 15.37
CA ALA A 412 9.93 19.49 16.06
C ALA A 412 10.78 19.01 17.25
N SER A 413 10.31 18.01 18.00
CA SER A 413 11.08 17.43 19.10
C SER A 413 12.33 16.70 18.61
N MET A 414 12.27 16.07 17.44
CA MET A 414 13.41 15.39 16.84
C MET A 414 14.43 16.39 16.29
N LEU A 415 13.98 17.46 15.62
CA LEU A 415 14.86 18.53 15.13
C LEU A 415 15.54 19.27 16.28
N ALA A 416 14.79 19.66 17.33
CA ALA A 416 15.35 20.27 18.53
C ALA A 416 16.39 19.34 19.19
N ARG A 417 16.15 18.03 19.14
CA ARG A 417 17.09 17.06 19.68
C ARG A 417 18.35 16.95 18.82
N ILE A 418 18.23 16.94 17.49
CA ILE A 418 19.38 16.99 16.57
C ILE A 418 20.21 18.24 16.84
N TYR A 419 19.56 19.40 17.00
CA TYR A 419 20.22 20.66 17.31
C TYR A 419 21.06 20.59 18.59
N GLN A 420 20.48 20.03 19.66
CA GLN A 420 21.15 19.87 20.95
C GLN A 420 22.29 18.85 20.89
N ASP A 421 22.05 17.66 20.34
CA ASP A 421 23.06 16.59 20.28
C ASP A 421 24.28 17.00 19.45
N TRP A 422 24.05 17.82 18.43
CA TRP A 422 25.10 18.34 17.56
C TRP A 422 25.73 19.65 18.03
N HIS A 423 25.24 20.24 19.14
CA HIS A 423 25.75 21.50 19.67
C HIS A 423 25.89 22.57 18.58
N LEU A 424 24.87 22.72 17.72
CA LEU A 424 24.96 23.55 16.50
C LEU A 424 25.35 25.01 16.77
N GLU A 425 25.18 25.50 18.00
CA GLU A 425 25.65 26.81 18.46
C GLU A 425 27.18 26.96 18.39
N THR A 426 27.93 25.91 18.75
CA THR A 426 29.40 25.94 18.86
C THR A 426 30.12 25.38 17.65
N VAL A 427 29.42 24.63 16.79
CA VAL A 427 29.99 24.01 15.60
C VAL A 427 30.48 25.08 14.61
N PRO A 428 31.71 24.96 14.07
CA PRO A 428 32.23 25.87 13.05
C PRO A 428 31.31 25.99 11.85
N GLU A 429 31.27 27.17 11.23
CA GLU A 429 30.32 27.46 10.15
C GLU A 429 30.44 26.51 8.95
N PHE A 430 31.67 26.07 8.62
CA PHE A 430 31.88 25.14 7.52
C PHE A 430 31.29 23.74 7.80
N GLU A 431 31.26 23.30 9.06
CA GLU A 431 30.66 22.02 9.45
C GLU A 431 29.13 22.02 9.46
N ARG A 432 28.51 23.21 9.42
CA ARG A 432 27.05 23.39 9.27
C ARG A 432 26.56 23.14 7.84
N ASN A 433 27.45 22.94 6.88
CA ASN A 433 27.08 22.62 5.50
C ASN A 433 26.62 21.16 5.39
N VAL A 434 25.39 20.98 4.90
CA VAL A 434 24.72 19.68 4.85
C VAL A 434 24.16 19.37 3.46
N SER A 435 24.03 18.09 3.16
CA SER A 435 23.27 17.54 2.05
C SER A 435 21.99 16.89 2.59
N LEU A 436 20.89 17.04 1.86
CA LEU A 436 19.62 16.38 2.17
C LEU A 436 19.45 15.18 1.25
N LEU A 437 19.46 13.98 1.83
CA LEU A 437 19.23 12.72 1.13
C LEU A 437 17.74 12.36 1.20
N PHE A 438 17.17 11.87 0.11
CA PHE A 438 15.78 11.41 0.12
C PHE A 438 15.51 10.22 -0.81
N ASP A 439 14.77 9.25 -0.30
CA ASP A 439 14.40 8.02 -1.02
C ASP A 439 13.16 7.38 -0.36
N GLU A 440 12.49 6.49 -1.07
CA GLU A 440 11.31 5.78 -0.61
C GLU A 440 11.62 4.35 -0.15
N MET A 441 11.10 3.99 1.02
CA MET A 441 11.12 2.62 1.52
C MET A 441 9.73 2.00 1.42
N LYS A 442 9.63 0.82 0.77
CA LYS A 442 8.40 0.01 0.82
C LYS A 442 8.12 -0.47 2.25
N VAL A 443 6.88 -0.27 2.70
CA VAL A 443 6.35 -0.64 4.02
C VAL A 443 5.16 -1.60 3.89
N LYS A 444 4.75 -2.23 5.00
CA LYS A 444 3.53 -3.04 5.04
C LYS A 444 2.31 -2.12 5.10
N ALA A 445 1.48 -2.20 4.07
CA ALA A 445 0.19 -1.54 4.05
C ALA A 445 -0.70 -2.06 5.17
N GLY A 446 -1.28 -1.14 5.94
CA GLY A 446 -2.16 -1.48 7.05
C GLY A 446 -2.44 -0.26 7.92
N LEU A 447 -3.59 -0.30 8.58
CA LEU A 447 -4.01 0.73 9.52
C LEU A 447 -3.69 0.31 10.95
N ALA A 448 -3.26 1.27 11.76
CA ALA A 448 -3.02 1.10 13.17
C ALA A 448 -3.70 2.23 13.95
N PHE A 449 -4.39 1.90 15.04
CA PHE A 449 -4.98 2.90 15.92
C PHE A 449 -3.99 3.26 17.03
N SER A 450 -3.46 4.48 16.97
CA SER A 450 -2.55 4.99 17.98
C SER A 450 -3.36 5.43 19.20
N VAL A 451 -3.41 4.59 20.23
CA VAL A 451 -4.10 4.90 21.51
C VAL A 451 -3.59 6.21 22.12
N ARG A 452 -2.32 6.57 21.88
CA ARG A 452 -1.69 7.79 22.41
C ARG A 452 -2.19 9.05 21.71
N SER A 453 -2.29 9.04 20.38
CA SER A 453 -2.70 10.23 19.61
C SER A 453 -4.20 10.27 19.34
N GLY A 454 -4.91 9.15 19.56
CA GLY A 454 -6.30 8.98 19.15
C GLY A 454 -6.48 8.94 17.63
N LYS A 455 -5.40 8.85 16.85
CA LYS A 455 -5.42 8.89 15.38
C LYS A 455 -5.24 7.50 14.78
N ILE A 456 -5.89 7.29 13.64
CA ILE A 456 -5.61 6.16 12.77
C ILE A 456 -4.39 6.51 11.92
N MET A 457 -3.35 5.68 11.99
CA MET A 457 -2.12 5.80 11.23
C MET A 457 -2.08 4.74 10.13
N GLY A 458 -1.38 5.04 9.02
CA GLY A 458 -1.25 4.12 7.88
C GLY A 458 -1.87 4.63 6.59
N PHE A 459 -2.57 5.77 6.62
CA PHE A 459 -2.96 6.50 5.41
C PHE A 459 -1.79 7.28 4.82
N THR A 460 -1.92 7.69 3.57
CA THR A 460 -1.03 8.66 2.93
C THR A 460 -1.09 9.98 3.68
N ASP A 461 0.08 10.56 3.93
CA ASP A 461 0.22 11.82 4.67
C ASP A 461 1.50 12.55 4.25
N LEU A 462 1.32 13.63 3.50
CA LEU A 462 2.37 14.48 2.95
C LEU A 462 2.47 15.84 3.66
N GLY A 463 1.77 16.04 4.80
CA GLY A 463 1.65 17.34 5.47
C GLY A 463 0.47 18.19 4.97
N SER A 464 0.27 19.38 5.56
CA SER A 464 -1.02 20.12 5.46
C SER A 464 -1.42 20.45 4.02
N VAL A 465 -0.62 21.24 3.29
CA VAL A 465 -0.98 21.74 1.96
C VAL A 465 -1.12 20.61 0.94
N ALA A 466 -0.19 19.66 0.94
CA ALA A 466 -0.24 18.53 0.02
C ALA A 466 -1.43 17.61 0.30
N ASN A 467 -1.78 17.39 1.57
CA ASN A 467 -2.96 16.61 1.96
C ASN A 467 -4.27 17.33 1.58
N GLU A 468 -4.34 18.65 1.72
CA GLU A 468 -5.51 19.44 1.32
C GLU A 468 -5.74 19.39 -0.18
N ILE A 469 -4.68 19.53 -0.99
CA ILE A 469 -4.73 19.38 -2.44
C ILE A 469 -5.20 17.95 -2.79
N ALA A 470 -4.61 16.93 -2.17
CA ALA A 470 -5.01 15.54 -2.41
C ALA A 470 -6.45 15.25 -1.95
N ALA A 471 -6.92 15.87 -0.87
CA ALA A 471 -8.31 15.75 -0.41
C ALA A 471 -9.27 16.46 -1.38
N PHE A 472 -8.89 17.60 -1.94
CA PHE A 472 -9.65 18.27 -2.99
C PHE A 472 -9.75 17.41 -4.25
N GLU A 473 -8.62 16.89 -4.75
CA GLU A 473 -8.61 16.02 -5.94
C GLU A 473 -9.46 14.76 -5.75
N ARG A 474 -9.39 14.12 -4.57
CA ARG A 474 -10.23 12.95 -4.23
C ARG A 474 -11.72 13.29 -4.26
N ARG A 475 -12.11 14.42 -3.65
CA ARG A 475 -13.50 14.90 -3.69
C ARG A 475 -13.97 15.15 -5.12
N CYS A 476 -13.12 15.69 -5.99
CA CYS A 476 -13.44 15.87 -7.40
C CYS A 476 -13.62 14.54 -8.17
N ARG A 477 -12.94 13.47 -7.75
CA ARG A 477 -13.04 12.13 -8.38
C ARG A 477 -14.15 11.25 -7.82
N GLY A 478 -14.78 11.64 -6.71
CA GLY A 478 -15.78 10.83 -6.01
C GLY A 478 -15.19 9.75 -5.11
N ASP A 479 -13.91 9.86 -4.75
CA ASP A 479 -13.25 8.95 -3.80
C ASP A 479 -13.49 9.42 -2.36
N GLU A 480 -14.13 8.59 -1.53
CA GLU A 480 -14.50 8.97 -0.16
C GLU A 480 -13.36 8.80 0.87
N GLU A 481 -12.45 7.83 0.68
CA GLU A 481 -11.44 7.47 1.69
C GLU A 481 -9.99 7.80 1.27
N PRO A 482 -9.09 8.13 2.21
CA PRO A 482 -7.68 8.30 1.93
C PRO A 482 -7.01 6.97 1.61
N THR A 483 -6.02 7.01 0.72
CA THR A 483 -5.31 5.81 0.30
C THR A 483 -4.41 5.30 1.41
N ILE A 484 -4.35 3.97 1.56
CA ILE A 484 -3.45 3.32 2.52
C ILE A 484 -2.02 3.42 1.96
N ALA A 485 -1.09 3.89 2.80
CA ALA A 485 0.31 4.03 2.43
C ALA A 485 0.96 2.65 2.20
N THR A 486 1.74 2.57 1.13
CA THR A 486 2.52 1.37 0.75
C THR A 486 4.03 1.64 0.80
N HIS A 487 4.41 2.91 0.82
CA HIS A 487 5.78 3.40 0.88
C HIS A 487 5.89 4.48 1.94
N VAL A 488 7.11 4.75 2.37
CA VAL A 488 7.44 5.89 3.23
C VAL A 488 8.62 6.62 2.58
N MET A 489 8.41 7.87 2.18
CA MET A 489 9.47 8.79 1.78
C MET A 489 10.21 9.25 3.02
N VAL A 490 11.54 9.18 3.03
CA VAL A 490 12.36 9.55 4.18
C VAL A 490 13.34 10.62 3.78
N LEU A 491 13.42 11.68 4.58
CA LEU A 491 14.40 12.74 4.42
C LEU A 491 15.47 12.59 5.49
N MET A 492 16.73 12.54 5.08
CA MET A 492 17.89 12.40 5.97
C MET A 492 18.89 13.52 5.74
N VAL A 493 19.21 14.26 6.80
CA VAL A 493 20.28 15.24 6.75
C VAL A 493 21.63 14.53 6.88
N ARG A 494 22.60 14.95 6.08
CA ARG A 494 23.99 14.46 6.11
C ARG A 494 24.96 15.64 6.14
N GLY A 495 25.85 15.66 7.13
CA GLY A 495 26.96 16.61 7.20
C GLY A 495 27.99 16.36 6.11
N ILE A 496 28.36 17.41 5.39
CA ILE A 496 29.40 17.33 4.35
C ILE A 496 30.77 17.22 5.02
N PHE A 497 31.05 18.10 5.97
CA PHE A 497 32.33 18.15 6.71
C PHE A 497 32.23 17.61 8.14
N SER A 498 31.10 17.02 8.51
CA SER A 498 30.88 16.43 9.83
C SER A 498 30.36 14.99 9.72
N SER A 499 30.26 14.30 10.86
CA SER A 499 29.69 12.94 10.93
C SER A 499 28.15 12.94 11.08
N LEU A 500 27.50 14.10 10.90
CA LEU A 500 26.05 14.25 11.03
C LEU A 500 25.33 13.38 10.01
N ARG A 501 24.48 12.49 10.52
CA ARG A 501 23.53 11.71 9.73
C ARG A 501 22.30 11.42 10.57
N ALA A 502 21.17 11.99 10.22
CA ALA A 502 19.94 11.78 10.97
C ALA A 502 18.72 11.86 10.04
N PRO A 503 17.75 10.93 10.17
CA PRO A 503 16.46 11.12 9.51
C PRO A 503 15.74 12.30 10.18
N VAL A 504 15.25 13.26 9.40
CA VAL A 504 14.61 14.49 9.89
C VAL A 504 13.09 14.49 9.70
N ALA A 505 12.62 13.79 8.68
CA ALA A 505 11.20 13.64 8.39
C ALA A 505 10.91 12.34 7.66
N TYR A 506 9.66 11.88 7.75
CA TYR A 506 9.16 10.78 6.95
C TYR A 506 7.70 11.02 6.55
N PHE A 507 7.35 10.66 5.32
CA PHE A 507 6.02 10.89 4.75
C PHE A 507 5.46 9.57 4.21
N PRO A 508 4.35 9.05 4.74
CA PRO A 508 3.67 7.89 4.19
C PRO A 508 3.08 8.19 2.81
N THR A 509 3.44 7.40 1.80
CA THR A 509 3.03 7.59 0.40
C THR A 509 2.55 6.28 -0.23
N THR A 510 1.97 6.36 -1.43
CA THR A 510 1.77 5.22 -2.33
C THR A 510 2.81 5.18 -3.46
N GLY A 511 3.90 5.94 -3.31
CA GLY A 511 4.79 6.35 -4.38
C GLY A 511 4.63 7.85 -4.64
N ILE A 512 5.64 8.64 -4.31
CA ILE A 512 5.59 10.10 -4.41
C ILE A 512 5.62 10.54 -5.88
N THR A 513 4.83 11.55 -6.22
CA THR A 513 4.93 12.22 -7.52
C THR A 513 5.89 13.41 -7.44
N GLY A 514 6.44 13.84 -8.59
CA GLY A 514 7.37 14.98 -8.60
C GLY A 514 6.75 16.28 -8.07
N ASP A 515 5.44 16.46 -8.25
CA ASP A 515 4.71 17.65 -7.78
C ASP A 515 4.47 17.58 -6.26
N GLN A 516 4.23 16.38 -5.72
CA GLN A 516 4.11 16.14 -4.27
C GLN A 516 5.44 16.28 -3.54
N LEU A 517 6.53 15.88 -4.20
CA LEU A 517 7.88 15.99 -3.64
C LEU A 517 8.31 17.45 -3.44
N TYR A 518 7.87 18.35 -4.32
CA TYR A 518 8.24 19.76 -4.32
C TYR A 518 7.99 20.47 -2.98
N PRO A 519 6.75 20.51 -2.43
CA PRO A 519 6.49 21.15 -1.14
C PRO A 519 7.21 20.46 0.01
N CYS A 520 7.29 19.12 0.03
CA CYS A 520 7.99 18.39 1.09
C CYS A 520 9.49 18.74 1.15
N MET A 521 10.14 18.89 -0.01
CA MET A 521 11.56 19.29 -0.06
C MET A 521 11.77 20.70 0.43
N TRP A 522 10.94 21.66 -0.01
CA TRP A 522 11.14 23.06 0.37
C TRP A 522 10.76 23.35 1.82
N GLU A 523 9.78 22.63 2.34
CA GLU A 523 9.52 22.60 3.78
C GLU A 523 10.76 22.06 4.53
N ALA A 524 11.41 21.00 4.03
CA ALA A 524 12.64 20.49 4.62
C ALA A 524 13.76 21.52 4.66
N VAL A 525 13.99 22.21 3.55
CA VAL A 525 15.01 23.26 3.46
C VAL A 525 14.67 24.38 4.45
N LEU A 526 13.41 24.80 4.56
CA LEU A 526 12.97 25.82 5.53
C LEU A 526 13.34 25.43 6.96
N TRP A 527 12.96 24.22 7.39
CA TRP A 527 13.22 23.75 8.76
C TRP A 527 14.73 23.67 9.07
N LEU A 528 15.54 23.19 8.11
CA LEU A 528 16.98 23.03 8.30
C LEU A 528 17.71 24.38 8.30
N GLU A 529 17.39 25.28 7.38
CA GLU A 529 17.97 26.63 7.32
C GLU A 529 17.59 27.46 8.55
N THR A 530 16.33 27.36 9.00
CA THR A 530 15.87 28.01 10.24
C THR A 530 16.60 27.47 11.49
N ALA A 531 16.96 26.18 11.49
CA ALA A 531 17.77 25.58 12.54
C ALA A 531 19.26 25.97 12.49
N GLY A 532 19.69 26.74 11.49
CA GLY A 532 21.07 27.20 11.31
C GLY A 532 21.97 26.25 10.51
N LEU A 533 21.42 25.20 9.90
CA LEU A 533 22.13 24.32 8.96
C LEU A 533 22.07 24.90 7.54
N LYS A 534 23.17 24.78 6.79
CA LYS A 534 23.27 25.30 5.42
C LYS A 534 23.08 24.17 4.43
N VAL A 535 21.90 24.08 3.81
CA VAL A 535 21.62 23.06 2.80
C VAL A 535 22.35 23.42 1.51
N ARG A 536 23.20 22.52 1.02
CA ARG A 536 24.02 22.71 -0.17
C ARG A 536 23.64 21.80 -1.33
N GLY A 537 23.17 20.60 -1.03
CA GLY A 537 22.81 19.62 -2.04
C GLY A 537 21.59 18.81 -1.66
N LEU A 538 20.75 18.49 -2.65
CA LEU A 538 19.69 17.50 -2.55
C LEU A 538 20.15 16.26 -3.33
N VAL A 539 20.15 15.09 -2.69
CA VAL A 539 20.65 13.85 -3.27
C VAL A 539 19.52 12.85 -3.40
N SER A 540 19.24 12.42 -4.63
CA SER A 540 18.16 11.50 -5.00
C SER A 540 18.67 10.32 -5.83
N ASP A 541 17.89 9.24 -5.92
CA ASP A 541 18.09 8.26 -6.98
C ASP A 541 17.68 8.82 -8.36
N GLY A 542 17.85 8.01 -9.40
CA GLY A 542 17.41 8.32 -10.76
C GLY A 542 15.94 7.96 -11.03
N ALA A 543 15.00 8.12 -10.10
CA ALA A 543 13.59 7.85 -10.38
C ALA A 543 12.92 8.97 -11.21
N SER A 544 11.82 8.64 -11.91
CA SER A 544 11.08 9.61 -12.71
C SER A 544 10.46 10.76 -11.91
N PRO A 545 9.94 10.58 -10.68
CA PRO A 545 9.44 11.69 -9.85
C PRO A 545 10.55 12.66 -9.48
N ASN A 546 11.72 12.15 -9.09
CA ASN A 546 12.88 12.95 -8.68
C ASN A 546 13.42 13.80 -9.84
N ARG A 547 13.50 13.23 -11.05
CA ARG A 547 13.83 14.00 -12.26
C ARG A 547 12.78 15.05 -12.62
N LYS A 548 11.49 14.77 -12.37
CA LYS A 548 10.43 15.77 -12.58
C LYS A 548 10.63 16.93 -11.60
N PHE A 549 10.89 16.64 -10.33
CA PHE A 549 11.22 17.64 -9.32
C PHE A 549 12.39 18.54 -9.76
N TYR A 550 13.50 18.01 -10.27
CA TYR A 550 14.60 18.84 -10.79
C TYR A 550 14.17 19.75 -11.94
N ARG A 551 13.38 19.25 -12.89
CA ARG A 551 12.88 20.05 -14.02
C ARG A 551 11.93 21.17 -13.60
N LEU A 552 11.19 21.02 -12.49
CA LEU A 552 10.29 22.07 -11.98
C LEU A 552 11.05 23.35 -11.57
N HIS A 553 12.38 23.31 -11.47
CA HIS A 553 13.22 24.47 -11.15
C HIS A 553 13.91 25.07 -12.39
N GLY A 554 13.79 24.42 -13.55
CA GLY A 554 14.39 24.90 -14.79
C GLY A 554 13.40 25.74 -15.60
N GLU A 555 13.92 26.65 -16.40
CA GLU A 555 13.14 27.33 -17.43
C GLU A 555 12.74 26.34 -18.54
N SER A 556 11.59 26.57 -19.17
CA SER A 556 11.02 25.72 -20.22
C SER A 556 11.87 25.62 -21.50
N SER A 557 12.98 26.35 -21.58
CA SER A 557 13.88 26.33 -22.73
C SER A 557 14.62 25.00 -22.80
N GLU A 558 14.67 24.39 -23.99
CA GLU A 558 15.50 23.23 -24.27
C GLU A 558 17.00 23.62 -24.25
N THR A 559 17.55 23.93 -23.08
CA THR A 559 19.00 24.04 -22.90
C THR A 559 19.62 22.64 -22.91
N SER A 560 20.78 22.49 -23.55
CA SER A 560 21.55 21.24 -23.58
C SER A 560 21.97 20.77 -22.19
N VAL A 561 22.12 21.71 -21.25
CA VAL A 561 22.48 21.44 -19.86
C VAL A 561 21.21 21.15 -19.04
N PRO A 562 21.14 20.00 -18.35
CA PRO A 562 19.99 19.68 -17.51
C PRO A 562 19.96 20.57 -16.27
N THR A 563 18.77 20.88 -15.74
CA THR A 563 18.62 21.59 -14.45
C THR A 563 19.33 20.82 -13.33
N TYR A 564 20.42 21.41 -12.81
CA TYR A 564 21.29 20.79 -11.80
C TYR A 564 21.41 21.64 -10.52
N CYS A 565 20.90 22.87 -10.51
CA CYS A 565 20.85 23.70 -9.32
C CYS A 565 19.64 24.65 -9.34
N THR A 566 19.37 25.27 -8.21
CA THR A 566 18.33 26.29 -8.01
C THR A 566 18.82 27.31 -6.98
N PRO A 567 18.40 28.59 -7.05
CA PRO A 567 18.61 29.52 -5.95
C PRO A 567 17.94 29.00 -4.67
N ASN A 568 18.55 29.24 -3.52
CA ASN A 568 17.93 28.96 -2.22
C ASN A 568 16.90 30.07 -1.91
N PRO A 569 15.61 29.75 -1.73
CA PRO A 569 14.58 30.73 -1.44
C PRO A 569 14.74 31.40 -0.07
N PHE A 570 15.51 30.82 0.85
CA PHE A 570 15.75 31.35 2.20
C PHE A 570 17.09 32.08 2.32
N ASP A 571 17.96 31.94 1.32
CA ASP A 571 19.22 32.69 1.20
C ASP A 571 19.61 32.81 -0.28
N PRO A 572 19.14 33.85 -0.98
CA PRO A 572 19.36 34.01 -2.42
C PRO A 572 20.84 34.07 -2.84
N THR A 573 21.76 34.31 -1.91
CA THR A 573 23.21 34.33 -2.19
C THR A 573 23.78 32.93 -2.42
N ARG A 574 23.05 31.88 -1.99
CA ARG A 574 23.45 30.48 -2.11
C ARG A 574 22.57 29.73 -3.10
N LYS A 575 23.20 28.87 -3.88
CA LYS A 575 22.51 27.85 -4.69
C LYS A 575 22.41 26.54 -3.92
N ILE A 576 21.36 25.78 -4.21
CA ILE A 576 21.20 24.39 -3.82
C ILE A 576 21.38 23.53 -5.07
N PHE A 577 22.25 22.52 -4.98
CA PHE A 577 22.61 21.65 -6.09
C PHE A 577 21.84 20.33 -6.04
N PHE A 578 21.53 19.75 -7.19
CA PHE A 578 20.84 18.47 -7.33
C PHE A 578 21.85 17.39 -7.74
N LEU A 579 21.95 16.31 -6.97
CA LEU A 579 22.86 15.21 -7.27
C LEU A 579 22.09 13.90 -7.39
N CYS A 580 22.38 13.14 -8.45
CA CYS A 580 21.91 11.78 -8.58
C CYS A 580 22.88 10.81 -7.90
N ASP A 581 22.33 9.79 -7.24
CA ASP A 581 23.09 8.76 -6.53
C ASP A 581 24.08 8.03 -7.46
N VAL A 582 25.36 8.25 -7.22
CA VAL A 582 26.46 7.75 -8.05
C VAL A 582 26.53 6.21 -8.07
N PRO A 583 26.42 5.50 -6.92
CA PRO A 583 26.22 4.05 -6.89
C PRO A 583 25.05 3.56 -7.75
N HIS A 584 23.92 4.26 -7.76
CA HIS A 584 22.80 3.95 -8.64
C HIS A 584 23.13 4.15 -10.13
N LEU A 585 23.78 5.27 -10.50
CA LEU A 585 24.23 5.51 -11.87
C LEU A 585 25.20 4.43 -12.37
N LEU A 586 26.06 3.92 -11.49
CA LEU A 586 26.93 2.79 -11.80
C LEU A 586 26.12 1.51 -12.07
N LYS A 587 25.13 1.21 -11.22
CA LYS A 587 24.24 0.05 -11.39
C LYS A 587 23.45 0.12 -12.69
N THR A 588 22.94 1.29 -13.08
CA THR A 588 22.19 1.46 -14.34
C THR A 588 23.10 1.41 -15.55
N THR A 589 24.33 1.93 -15.45
CA THR A 589 25.36 1.81 -16.50
C THR A 589 25.70 0.35 -16.77
N ARG A 590 25.98 -0.43 -15.71
CA ARG A 590 26.20 -1.87 -15.80
C ARG A 590 24.98 -2.60 -16.38
N ASN A 591 23.75 -2.19 -16.05
CA ASN A 591 22.55 -2.79 -16.64
C ASN A 591 22.41 -2.48 -18.14
N ASN A 592 22.78 -1.27 -18.59
CA ASN A 592 22.80 -0.95 -20.02
C ASN A 592 23.86 -1.79 -20.74
N PHE A 593 25.04 -1.96 -20.11
CA PHE A 593 26.12 -2.80 -20.65
C PHE A 593 25.72 -4.29 -20.71
N GLU A 594 25.10 -4.85 -19.66
CA GLU A 594 24.57 -6.22 -19.63
C GLU A 594 23.52 -6.47 -20.72
N ASN A 595 22.68 -5.46 -20.98
CA ASN A 595 21.68 -5.55 -22.03
C ASN A 595 22.24 -5.30 -23.43
N SER A 596 23.53 -4.96 -23.55
CA SER A 596 24.21 -4.84 -24.83
C SER A 596 24.59 -6.21 -25.38
N GLY A 597 23.69 -6.77 -26.19
CA GLY A 597 23.92 -8.04 -26.89
C GLY A 597 23.84 -9.32 -26.05
N TYR A 598 23.33 -9.27 -24.80
CA TYR A 598 23.22 -10.47 -23.95
C TYR A 598 21.82 -10.68 -23.34
N ASN A 599 21.49 -10.05 -22.20
CA ASN A 599 20.33 -10.43 -21.38
C ASN A 599 18.96 -10.19 -22.07
N ARG A 600 18.42 -8.97 -21.99
CA ARG A 600 17.16 -8.62 -22.70
C ARG A 600 17.42 -8.01 -24.07
N GLN A 601 18.68 -7.83 -24.44
CA GLN A 601 19.12 -7.22 -25.70
C GLN A 601 18.41 -5.88 -26.01
N THR A 602 18.11 -5.11 -24.96
CA THR A 602 17.45 -3.80 -25.08
C THR A 602 18.44 -2.70 -25.50
N ARG A 603 19.73 -3.01 -25.56
CA ARG A 603 20.83 -2.13 -25.98
C ARG A 603 21.72 -2.85 -26.99
N THR A 604 22.44 -2.05 -27.77
CA THR A 604 23.46 -2.43 -28.75
C THR A 604 24.51 -1.34 -28.76
N LEU A 605 25.16 -1.14 -27.60
CA LEU A 605 26.07 -0.03 -27.35
C LEU A 605 27.20 -0.03 -28.40
N CYS A 606 27.48 1.12 -29.00
CA CYS A 606 28.47 1.26 -30.06
C CYS A 606 29.14 2.63 -29.97
N TYR A 607 30.47 2.66 -29.95
CA TYR A 607 31.28 3.88 -29.88
C TYR A 607 32.50 3.72 -30.78
N HIS A 608 32.93 4.77 -31.47
CA HIS A 608 33.95 4.74 -32.52
C HIS A 608 33.76 3.58 -33.52
N LYS A 609 32.51 3.36 -33.95
CA LYS A 609 32.10 2.26 -34.84
C LYS A 609 32.44 0.84 -34.33
N GLN A 610 32.74 0.69 -33.05
CA GLN A 610 33.00 -0.59 -32.41
C GLN A 610 31.95 -0.90 -31.35
N ASP A 611 31.53 -2.16 -31.30
CA ASP A 611 30.51 -2.61 -30.37
C ASP A 611 31.06 -2.77 -28.95
N ILE A 612 30.30 -2.25 -27.98
CA ILE A 612 30.52 -2.46 -26.55
C ILE A 612 29.54 -3.54 -26.08
N LYS A 613 29.99 -4.79 -25.97
CA LYS A 613 29.10 -5.95 -25.71
C LYS A 613 29.43 -6.67 -24.41
N TRP A 614 28.41 -7.11 -23.69
CA TRP A 614 28.59 -7.95 -22.50
C TRP A 614 29.27 -9.29 -22.82
N THR A 615 29.08 -9.80 -24.04
CA THR A 615 29.71 -11.05 -24.50
C THR A 615 31.23 -10.98 -24.53
N GLN A 616 31.82 -9.79 -24.71
CA GLN A 616 33.27 -9.60 -24.61
C GLN A 616 33.77 -9.89 -23.19
N LEU A 617 32.98 -9.57 -22.15
CA LEU A 617 33.31 -9.91 -20.76
C LEU A 617 33.17 -11.41 -20.47
N LEU A 618 32.16 -12.06 -21.05
CA LEU A 618 31.99 -13.51 -20.92
C LEU A 618 33.21 -14.25 -21.50
N GLN A 619 33.61 -13.90 -22.73
CA GLN A 619 34.78 -14.46 -23.39
C GLN A 619 36.08 -14.17 -22.61
N LEU A 620 36.19 -12.97 -22.03
CA LEU A 620 37.33 -12.60 -21.19
C LEU A 620 37.41 -13.48 -19.92
N TYR A 621 36.26 -13.75 -19.29
CA TYR A 621 36.17 -14.57 -18.09
C TYR A 621 36.48 -16.04 -18.39
N GLU A 622 35.95 -16.60 -19.48
CA GLU A 622 36.26 -17.96 -19.94
C GLU A 622 37.76 -18.15 -20.18
N TRP A 623 38.38 -17.18 -20.85
CA TRP A 623 39.82 -17.15 -21.08
C TRP A 623 40.62 -17.07 -19.77
N ASP A 624 40.19 -16.23 -18.81
CA ASP A 624 40.89 -16.03 -17.54
C ASP A 624 40.72 -17.22 -16.56
N VAL A 625 39.57 -17.90 -16.57
CA VAL A 625 39.36 -19.16 -15.83
C VAL A 625 40.22 -20.29 -16.40
N GLY A 626 40.61 -20.19 -17.67
CA GLY A 626 41.42 -21.20 -18.33
C GLY A 626 40.61 -22.44 -18.67
N LEU A 627 39.35 -22.29 -19.12
CA LEU A 627 38.61 -23.40 -19.74
C LEU A 627 39.40 -24.03 -20.91
N ASP A 628 40.29 -23.25 -21.53
CA ASP A 628 41.23 -23.69 -22.58
C ASP A 628 42.62 -24.10 -22.05
N ARG A 629 42.84 -24.19 -20.72
CA ARG A 629 44.14 -24.51 -20.10
C ARG A 629 44.08 -25.78 -19.26
N HIS A 630 45.16 -26.58 -19.29
CA HIS A 630 45.26 -27.85 -18.57
C HIS A 630 45.61 -27.71 -17.07
N SER A 631 45.75 -26.49 -16.53
CA SER A 631 45.95 -26.24 -15.09
C SER A 631 45.39 -24.88 -14.68
N PRO A 632 44.55 -24.77 -13.63
CA PRO A 632 44.02 -23.50 -13.14
C PRO A 632 45.13 -22.74 -12.39
N GLY A 633 45.78 -21.80 -13.07
CA GLY A 633 46.78 -20.90 -12.49
C GLY A 633 46.18 -19.70 -11.73
N LEU A 634 47.05 -18.76 -11.31
CA LEU A 634 46.65 -17.47 -10.74
C LEU A 634 45.84 -16.64 -11.76
N ARG A 635 44.60 -16.31 -11.40
CA ARG A 635 43.66 -15.55 -12.25
C ARG A 635 43.89 -14.04 -12.17
N ARG A 636 43.82 -13.34 -13.31
CA ARG A 636 43.87 -11.87 -13.35
C ARG A 636 42.56 -11.28 -12.81
N LEU A 637 41.43 -11.89 -13.16
CA LEU A 637 40.09 -11.47 -12.71
C LEU A 637 39.66 -12.16 -11.40
N HIS A 638 40.54 -12.19 -10.40
CA HIS A 638 40.31 -12.88 -9.11
C HIS A 638 39.05 -12.42 -8.33
N LYS A 639 38.54 -11.21 -8.58
CA LYS A 639 37.30 -10.69 -7.96
C LYS A 639 36.04 -11.05 -8.75
N ILE A 640 36.17 -11.33 -10.04
CA ILE A 640 35.04 -11.62 -10.91
C ILE A 640 34.67 -13.09 -10.74
N THR A 641 33.41 -13.33 -10.43
CA THR A 641 32.83 -14.66 -10.29
C THR A 641 31.73 -14.86 -11.33
N TYR A 642 31.25 -16.09 -11.48
CA TYR A 642 30.11 -16.41 -12.34
C TYR A 642 28.90 -15.49 -12.07
N GLU A 643 28.61 -15.18 -10.81
CA GLU A 643 27.50 -14.30 -10.40
C GLU A 643 27.65 -12.85 -10.87
N HIS A 644 28.87 -12.38 -11.15
CA HIS A 644 29.10 -11.04 -11.71
C HIS A 644 28.61 -10.91 -13.15
N LEU A 645 28.62 -12.03 -13.88
CA LEU A 645 28.31 -12.08 -15.31
C LEU A 645 26.88 -12.57 -15.57
N HIS A 646 26.37 -13.46 -14.71
CA HIS A 646 25.03 -14.04 -14.79
C HIS A 646 24.16 -13.50 -13.66
N LEU A 647 23.72 -12.25 -13.82
CA LEU A 647 23.04 -11.51 -12.77
C LEU A 647 21.59 -11.96 -12.59
N THR A 648 21.20 -12.29 -11.35
CA THR A 648 19.79 -12.43 -10.95
C THR A 648 19.22 -11.06 -10.52
N PRO A 649 17.89 -10.89 -10.40
CA PRO A 649 17.30 -9.62 -9.96
C PRO A 649 17.86 -9.08 -8.63
N SER A 650 18.16 -9.96 -7.67
CA SER A 650 18.75 -9.56 -6.38
C SER A 650 20.21 -9.12 -6.52
N LEU A 651 20.99 -9.80 -7.36
CA LEU A 651 22.40 -9.46 -7.62
C LEU A 651 22.53 -8.13 -8.37
N ARG A 652 21.57 -7.76 -9.22
CA ARG A 652 21.56 -6.46 -9.92
C ARG A 652 21.57 -5.27 -8.97
N MET A 653 21.05 -5.43 -7.75
CA MET A 653 20.99 -4.37 -6.74
C MET A 653 22.32 -4.16 -6.00
N ARG A 654 23.28 -5.08 -6.11
CA ARG A 654 24.56 -5.02 -5.39
C ARG A 654 25.56 -4.10 -6.10
N VAL A 655 25.88 -2.97 -5.46
CA VAL A 655 26.78 -1.95 -6.02
C VAL A 655 28.19 -2.51 -6.26
N TYR A 656 28.72 -3.29 -5.31
CA TYR A 656 30.10 -3.80 -5.43
C TYR A 656 30.30 -4.69 -6.67
N MET A 657 29.27 -5.43 -7.09
CA MET A 657 29.35 -6.27 -8.29
C MET A 657 29.45 -5.41 -9.55
N ALA A 658 28.71 -4.29 -9.60
CA ALA A 658 28.81 -3.33 -10.70
C ALA A 658 30.20 -2.66 -10.75
N ALA A 659 30.72 -2.23 -9.60
CA ALA A 659 32.04 -1.61 -9.49
C ALA A 659 33.18 -2.57 -9.87
N GLN A 660 33.08 -3.86 -9.53
CA GLN A 660 34.11 -4.84 -9.89
C GLN A 660 34.11 -5.16 -11.39
N VAL A 661 32.92 -5.28 -12.01
CA VAL A 661 32.80 -5.51 -13.46
C VAL A 661 33.35 -4.34 -14.26
N MET A 662 33.07 -3.10 -13.85
CA MET A 662 33.51 -1.89 -14.54
C MET A 662 34.75 -1.30 -13.86
N SER A 663 35.77 -2.14 -13.65
CA SER A 663 37.02 -1.73 -12.99
C SER A 663 38.21 -1.67 -13.95
N SER A 664 39.20 -0.86 -13.59
CA SER A 664 40.52 -0.83 -14.24
C SER A 664 41.19 -2.19 -14.36
N THR A 665 41.01 -3.13 -13.42
CA THR A 665 41.52 -4.52 -13.56
C THR A 665 40.91 -5.23 -14.77
N VAL A 666 39.61 -5.07 -15.00
CA VAL A 666 38.92 -5.66 -16.17
C VAL A 666 39.39 -5.00 -17.46
N ALA A 667 39.46 -3.66 -17.49
CA ALA A 667 39.97 -2.92 -18.64
C ALA A 667 41.42 -3.30 -19.00
N ASN A 668 42.31 -3.44 -18.02
CA ASN A 668 43.70 -3.84 -18.25
C ASN A 668 43.82 -5.29 -18.73
N THR A 669 42.89 -6.16 -18.32
CA THR A 669 42.86 -7.55 -18.81
C THR A 669 42.37 -7.61 -20.26
N LEU A 670 41.39 -6.79 -20.63
CA LEU A 670 40.96 -6.60 -22.03
C LEU A 670 42.09 -6.00 -22.88
N ASP A 671 42.80 -4.99 -22.39
CA ASP A 671 43.95 -4.39 -23.08
C ASP A 671 45.07 -5.40 -23.36
N ALA A 672 45.30 -6.33 -22.42
CA ALA A 672 46.23 -7.43 -22.64
C ALA A 672 45.77 -8.41 -23.73
N GLN A 673 44.46 -8.58 -23.94
CA GLN A 673 43.92 -9.37 -25.06
C GLN A 673 44.12 -8.65 -26.39
N THR A 674 43.97 -7.33 -26.43
CA THR A 674 44.25 -6.52 -27.63
C THR A 674 45.72 -6.66 -28.03
N LYS A 675 46.64 -6.59 -27.06
CA LYS A 675 48.07 -6.85 -27.28
C LYS A 675 48.38 -8.28 -27.73
N ALA A 676 47.50 -9.24 -27.43
CA ALA A 676 47.60 -10.62 -27.89
C ALA A 676 46.92 -10.86 -29.25
N GLY A 677 46.44 -9.81 -29.93
CA GLY A 677 45.90 -9.88 -31.29
C GLY A 677 44.37 -9.91 -31.39
N LYS A 678 43.61 -9.78 -30.28
CA LYS A 678 42.14 -9.63 -30.38
C LYS A 678 41.75 -8.21 -30.78
N VAL A 679 40.91 -8.09 -31.80
CA VAL A 679 40.44 -6.79 -32.33
C VAL A 679 39.04 -6.42 -31.81
N GLY A 680 38.72 -5.13 -31.81
CA GLY A 680 37.36 -4.64 -31.50
C GLY A 680 37.04 -4.57 -30.00
N LEU A 681 38.06 -4.40 -29.16
CA LEU A 681 37.92 -4.26 -27.70
C LEU A 681 38.21 -2.83 -27.23
N GLU A 682 38.75 -1.97 -28.09
CA GLU A 682 39.28 -0.65 -27.76
C GLU A 682 38.19 0.26 -27.16
N SER A 683 37.00 0.26 -27.76
CA SER A 683 35.88 1.06 -27.26
C SER A 683 35.33 0.55 -25.92
N THR A 684 35.30 -0.77 -25.70
CA THR A 684 34.93 -1.35 -24.41
C THR A 684 35.95 -1.05 -23.32
N ILE A 685 37.24 -1.06 -23.66
CA ILE A 685 38.32 -0.68 -22.74
C ILE A 685 38.18 0.79 -22.35
N LYS A 686 38.01 1.70 -23.32
CA LYS A 686 37.81 3.14 -23.07
C LYS A 686 36.56 3.39 -22.22
N PHE A 687 35.44 2.75 -22.56
CA PHE A 687 34.20 2.80 -21.79
C PHE A 687 34.40 2.37 -20.33
N ILE A 688 35.00 1.20 -20.08
CA ILE A 688 35.20 0.70 -18.71
C ILE A 688 36.13 1.62 -17.91
N ARG A 689 37.22 2.13 -18.53
CA ARG A 689 38.14 3.06 -17.85
C ARG A 689 37.46 4.36 -17.45
N TYR A 690 36.75 4.99 -18.38
CA TYR A 690 36.06 6.26 -18.11
C TYR A 690 34.98 6.13 -17.04
N ILE A 691 34.26 4.99 -17.00
CA ILE A 691 33.28 4.72 -15.95
C ILE A 691 33.94 4.41 -14.60
N ASP A 692 35.06 3.68 -14.55
CA ASP A 692 35.83 3.45 -13.32
C ASP A 692 36.36 4.78 -12.75
N ASP A 693 36.94 5.62 -13.60
CA ASP A 693 37.49 6.94 -13.22
C ASP A 693 36.40 7.90 -12.76
N PHE A 694 35.25 7.95 -13.46
CA PHE A 694 34.06 8.70 -13.05
C PHE A 694 33.58 8.27 -11.67
N PHE A 695 33.48 6.96 -11.44
CA PHE A 695 33.01 6.42 -10.16
C PHE A 695 34.00 6.69 -9.03
N ASP A 696 35.30 6.52 -9.26
CA ASP A 696 36.33 6.81 -8.27
C ASP A 696 36.35 8.30 -7.89
N CYS A 697 36.29 9.21 -8.88
CA CYS A 697 36.23 10.65 -8.64
C CYS A 697 35.04 11.05 -7.75
N LEU A 698 33.91 10.37 -7.90
CA LEU A 698 32.65 10.68 -7.20
C LEU A 698 32.35 9.76 -6.01
N ASN A 699 33.30 8.92 -5.59
CA ASN A 699 33.14 7.99 -4.46
C ASN A 699 34.36 7.97 -3.52
N VAL A 700 34.99 9.13 -3.32
CA VAL A 700 36.09 9.34 -2.38
C VAL A 700 35.54 9.29 -0.95
N SER A 701 35.86 8.24 -0.20
CA SER A 701 35.25 7.95 1.10
C SER A 701 36.15 8.22 2.32
N ASN A 702 37.47 8.25 2.13
CA ASN A 702 38.44 8.49 3.20
C ASN A 702 39.77 8.99 2.64
N ALA A 703 40.66 9.41 3.54
CA ALA A 703 41.92 10.04 3.20
C ALA A 703 43.03 9.10 2.70
N TYR A 704 42.85 7.78 2.74
CA TYR A 704 43.94 6.82 2.54
C TYR A 704 43.67 5.77 1.45
N ASP A 705 42.43 5.64 0.99
CA ASP A 705 42.03 4.62 0.02
C ASP A 705 42.73 4.76 -1.32
N TYR A 706 43.06 5.98 -1.75
CA TYR A 706 43.81 6.21 -2.97
C TYR A 706 45.18 5.52 -2.95
N ALA A 707 45.90 5.61 -1.82
CA ALA A 707 47.20 4.98 -1.63
C ALA A 707 47.05 3.47 -1.45
N ARG A 708 46.11 3.02 -0.61
CA ARG A 708 45.89 1.60 -0.30
C ARG A 708 45.43 0.80 -1.51
N LEU A 709 44.52 1.37 -2.31
CA LEU A 709 43.96 0.73 -3.50
C LEU A 709 44.75 1.07 -4.77
N ARG A 710 45.75 1.95 -4.68
CA ARG A 710 46.55 2.46 -5.81
C ARG A 710 45.67 3.07 -6.91
N LYS A 711 44.66 3.83 -6.49
CA LYS A 711 43.69 4.52 -7.36
C LYS A 711 43.79 6.02 -7.09
N PRO A 712 44.53 6.81 -7.89
CA PRO A 712 44.75 8.23 -7.62
C PRO A 712 43.45 9.03 -7.63
N ASN A 713 42.46 8.63 -8.43
CA ASN A 713 41.15 9.27 -8.49
C ASN A 713 40.34 9.19 -7.18
N LEU A 714 40.74 8.32 -6.23
CA LEU A 714 40.16 8.23 -4.89
C LEU A 714 40.79 9.19 -3.87
N GLU A 715 41.69 10.09 -4.27
CA GLU A 715 42.33 11.05 -3.35
C GLU A 715 41.32 12.11 -2.86
N PRO A 716 41.35 12.56 -1.60
CA PRO A 716 40.53 13.70 -1.16
C PRO A 716 40.74 14.92 -2.04
N TYR A 717 39.68 15.65 -2.34
CA TYR A 717 39.80 16.92 -3.06
C TYR A 717 40.30 17.99 -2.08
N ILE A 718 41.46 18.59 -2.35
CA ILE A 718 42.09 19.57 -1.45
C ILE A 718 42.10 21.00 -2.02
N SER A 719 41.85 21.16 -3.31
CA SER A 719 41.90 22.45 -4.01
C SER A 719 40.75 22.57 -5.00
N ALA A 720 40.25 23.79 -5.19
CA ALA A 720 39.21 24.09 -6.19
C ALA A 720 39.73 23.95 -7.64
N GLU A 721 41.05 23.92 -7.82
CA GLU A 721 41.78 23.76 -9.07
C GLU A 721 42.24 22.31 -9.29
N ASP A 722 41.67 21.35 -8.55
CA ASP A 722 41.93 19.92 -8.76
C ASP A 722 41.57 19.51 -10.20
N LYS A 723 42.55 18.94 -10.91
CA LYS A 723 42.44 18.54 -12.33
C LYS A 723 41.31 17.55 -12.58
N ARG A 724 40.87 16.80 -11.56
CA ARG A 724 39.74 15.87 -11.69
C ARG A 724 38.42 16.60 -11.94
N PHE A 725 38.27 17.85 -11.47
CA PHE A 725 37.11 18.66 -11.82
C PHE A 725 37.07 18.98 -13.32
N ASP A 726 38.22 19.31 -13.89
CA ASP A 726 38.33 19.59 -15.33
C ASP A 726 38.17 18.30 -16.15
N TRP A 727 38.74 17.18 -15.69
CA TRP A 727 38.55 15.87 -16.32
C TRP A 727 37.07 15.46 -16.35
N LEU A 728 36.34 15.62 -15.25
CA LEU A 728 34.91 15.34 -15.21
C LEU A 728 34.13 16.21 -16.20
N MET A 729 34.43 17.51 -16.28
CA MET A 729 33.72 18.47 -17.12
C MET A 729 34.07 18.37 -18.61
N HIS A 730 35.33 18.14 -18.95
CA HIS A 730 35.82 18.25 -20.32
C HIS A 730 36.06 16.88 -20.95
N ASP A 731 36.73 15.97 -20.25
CA ASP A 731 37.05 14.65 -20.79
C ASP A 731 35.86 13.68 -20.66
N PHE A 732 35.26 13.57 -19.46
CA PHE A 732 34.18 12.61 -19.23
C PHE A 732 32.87 13.05 -19.90
N LEU A 733 32.41 14.29 -19.68
CA LEU A 733 31.22 14.78 -20.39
C LEU A 733 31.48 14.92 -21.89
N GLY A 734 32.69 15.31 -22.30
CA GLY A 734 33.08 15.36 -23.72
C GLY A 734 33.03 13.98 -24.38
N PHE A 735 33.44 12.92 -23.68
CA PHE A 735 33.24 11.54 -24.13
C PHE A 735 31.77 11.19 -24.34
N LEU A 736 30.87 11.61 -23.44
CA LEU A 736 29.43 11.39 -23.61
C LEU A 736 28.86 12.21 -24.78
N ASP A 737 29.30 13.45 -24.94
CA ASP A 737 28.89 14.34 -26.05
C ASP A 737 29.34 13.79 -27.40
N GLU A 738 30.60 13.36 -27.51
CA GLU A 738 31.16 12.72 -28.70
C GLU A 738 30.40 11.45 -29.04
N TRP A 739 30.10 10.61 -28.05
CA TRP A 739 29.35 9.38 -28.24
C TRP A 739 27.92 9.66 -28.75
N GLU A 740 27.21 10.62 -28.15
CA GLU A 740 25.88 11.02 -28.61
C GLU A 740 25.92 11.62 -30.03
N ALA A 741 26.91 12.46 -30.33
CA ALA A 741 27.09 13.07 -31.65
C ALA A 741 27.39 12.03 -32.75
N GLU A 742 28.26 11.05 -32.47
CA GLU A 742 28.57 9.95 -33.38
C GLU A 742 27.32 9.15 -33.73
N VAL A 743 26.51 8.80 -32.73
CA VAL A 743 25.28 8.04 -32.93
C VAL A 743 24.21 8.86 -33.65
N GLU A 744 24.09 10.16 -33.35
CA GLU A 744 23.14 11.04 -34.04
C GLU A 744 23.54 11.28 -35.50
N SER A 745 24.85 11.32 -35.80
CA SER A 745 25.36 11.50 -37.17
C SER A 745 25.10 10.31 -38.10
N HIS A 746 24.70 9.14 -37.58
CA HIS A 746 24.39 7.97 -38.41
C HIS A 746 23.13 8.20 -39.26
N PRO A 747 23.25 8.31 -40.60
CA PRO A 747 22.14 8.74 -41.47
C PRO A 747 21.12 7.61 -41.74
N ALA A 748 21.48 6.36 -41.49
CA ALA A 748 20.70 5.18 -41.89
C ALA A 748 19.84 4.56 -40.76
N LEU A 749 19.88 5.11 -39.54
CA LEU A 749 19.22 4.53 -38.36
C LEU A 749 18.07 5.38 -37.87
N ASP A 750 16.97 4.73 -37.46
CA ASP A 750 15.83 5.41 -36.85
C ASP A 750 16.16 5.86 -35.41
N LYS A 751 15.35 6.77 -34.86
CA LYS A 751 15.53 7.29 -33.49
C LYS A 751 15.57 6.18 -32.44
N THR A 752 14.84 5.07 -32.67
CA THR A 752 14.79 3.94 -31.74
C THR A 752 16.08 3.13 -31.77
N ALA A 753 16.62 2.83 -32.95
CA ALA A 753 17.91 2.14 -33.09
C ALA A 753 19.04 2.99 -32.53
N LYS A 754 19.08 4.29 -32.84
CA LYS A 754 20.05 5.24 -32.26
C LYS A 754 20.02 5.23 -30.74
N ALA A 755 18.83 5.28 -30.14
CA ALA A 755 18.67 5.23 -28.68
C ALA A 755 19.15 3.91 -28.02
N LYS A 756 19.31 2.82 -28.78
CA LYS A 756 19.89 1.56 -28.28
C LYS A 756 21.42 1.55 -28.31
N MET A 757 22.04 2.41 -29.11
CA MET A 757 23.51 2.47 -29.30
C MET A 757 24.26 3.24 -28.21
N ILE A 758 23.52 3.93 -27.33
CA ILE A 758 24.05 4.69 -26.20
C ILE A 758 23.44 4.21 -24.88
N LEU A 759 23.96 4.71 -23.76
CA LEU A 759 23.34 4.53 -22.45
C LEU A 759 21.91 5.13 -22.43
N SER A 760 21.07 4.66 -21.52
CA SER A 760 19.71 5.21 -21.41
C SER A 760 19.75 6.72 -21.14
N LYS A 761 18.81 7.47 -21.74
CA LYS A 761 18.69 8.93 -21.56
C LYS A 761 18.65 9.34 -20.09
N GLU A 762 18.01 8.52 -19.26
CA GLU A 762 17.93 8.73 -17.81
C GLU A 762 19.29 8.63 -17.13
N THR A 763 20.12 7.66 -17.56
CA THR A 763 21.46 7.43 -16.99
C THR A 763 22.39 8.57 -17.41
N LEU A 764 22.40 8.92 -18.71
CA LEU A 764 23.19 10.04 -19.25
C LEU A 764 22.81 11.37 -18.59
N LYS A 765 21.51 11.67 -18.48
CA LYS A 765 21.04 12.87 -17.80
C LYS A 765 21.46 12.90 -16.32
N GLY A 766 21.37 11.77 -15.62
CA GLY A 766 21.82 11.67 -14.24
C GLY A 766 23.32 11.91 -14.07
N MET A 767 24.15 11.36 -14.98
CA MET A 767 25.59 11.64 -15.01
C MET A 767 25.88 13.14 -15.22
N ARG A 768 25.23 13.77 -16.21
CA ARG A 768 25.39 15.21 -16.48
C ARG A 768 25.00 16.07 -15.28
N ILE A 769 23.83 15.82 -14.68
CA ILE A 769 23.38 16.53 -13.47
C ILE A 769 24.41 16.41 -12.36
N THR A 770 24.84 15.17 -12.03
CA THR A 770 25.78 14.95 -10.94
C THR A 770 27.15 15.58 -11.20
N VAL A 771 27.68 15.51 -12.44
CA VAL A 771 28.97 16.12 -12.78
C VAL A 771 28.92 17.64 -12.63
N HIS A 772 27.96 18.31 -13.27
CA HIS A 772 27.84 19.76 -13.18
C HIS A 772 27.65 20.21 -11.73
N SER A 773 26.76 19.55 -10.99
CA SER A 773 26.52 19.83 -9.58
C SER A 773 27.74 19.63 -8.71
N PHE A 774 28.42 18.48 -8.81
CA PHE A 774 29.56 18.17 -7.96
C PHE A 774 30.74 19.08 -8.25
N VAL A 775 31.00 19.41 -9.51
CA VAL A 775 32.12 20.28 -9.89
C VAL A 775 31.90 21.71 -9.39
N GLU A 776 30.72 22.30 -9.65
CA GLU A 776 30.43 23.66 -9.18
C GLU A 776 30.36 23.71 -7.65
N LEU A 777 29.64 22.78 -7.01
CA LEU A 777 29.52 22.72 -5.56
C LEU A 777 30.88 22.44 -4.89
N GLY A 778 31.65 21.48 -5.41
CA GLY A 778 32.95 21.11 -4.86
C GLY A 778 33.93 22.27 -4.85
N ARG A 779 34.01 23.01 -5.96
CA ARG A 779 34.82 24.24 -6.06
C ARG A 779 34.38 25.31 -5.07
N LEU A 780 33.08 25.51 -4.89
CA LEU A 780 32.54 26.49 -3.94
C LEU A 780 32.84 26.10 -2.49
N LEU A 781 32.69 24.82 -2.15
CA LEU A 781 32.92 24.34 -0.79
C LEU A 781 34.40 24.38 -0.40
N LEU A 782 35.31 24.04 -1.32
CA LEU A 782 36.76 24.07 -1.05
C LEU A 782 37.31 25.49 -0.87
N LYS A 783 36.58 26.52 -1.32
CA LYS A 783 36.91 27.93 -1.07
C LYS A 783 36.43 28.44 0.29
N LEU A 784 35.64 27.67 1.03
CA LEU A 784 35.15 28.08 2.35
C LEU A 784 36.27 28.08 3.38
N PRO A 785 36.31 29.09 4.29
CA PRO A 785 37.32 29.13 5.33
C PRO A 785 37.19 27.93 6.28
N GLY A 786 38.31 27.30 6.59
CA GLY A 786 38.39 26.14 7.49
C GLY A 786 38.20 24.77 6.82
N VAL A 787 37.84 24.72 5.52
CA VAL A 787 37.77 23.46 4.78
C VAL A 787 39.17 23.00 4.36
N THR A 788 39.55 21.79 4.76
CA THR A 788 40.85 21.18 4.43
C THR A 788 40.78 20.25 3.24
N PHE A 789 39.71 19.46 3.14
CA PHE A 789 39.46 18.55 2.03
C PHE A 789 37.95 18.24 1.91
N LEU A 790 37.56 17.76 0.73
CA LEU A 790 36.20 17.32 0.40
C LEU A 790 36.19 15.83 0.02
N LEU A 791 35.22 15.10 0.57
CA LEU A 791 34.96 13.70 0.26
C LEU A 791 33.69 13.60 -0.61
N SER A 792 33.82 13.12 -1.84
CA SER A 792 32.69 13.04 -2.78
C SER A 792 31.64 12.00 -2.39
N GLU A 793 32.00 11.01 -1.59
CA GLU A 793 31.08 10.02 -0.99
C GLU A 793 29.98 10.69 -0.14
N LYS A 794 30.18 11.93 0.32
CA LYS A 794 29.18 12.71 1.07
C LYS A 794 27.94 13.09 0.25
N PHE A 795 27.97 12.90 -1.07
CA PHE A 795 26.87 13.19 -1.98
C PHE A 795 26.21 11.94 -2.59
N ASN A 796 26.23 10.81 -1.87
CA ASN A 796 25.50 9.59 -2.21
C ASN A 796 24.43 9.24 -1.17
N GLN A 797 23.59 8.25 -1.48
CA GLN A 797 22.47 7.81 -0.63
C GLN A 797 22.78 6.58 0.22
N ASP A 798 24.02 6.09 0.25
CA ASP A 798 24.42 4.91 1.02
C ASP A 798 24.00 4.97 2.50
N PRO A 799 24.13 6.09 3.24
CA PRO A 799 23.64 6.18 4.62
C PRO A 799 22.13 6.00 4.76
N LEU A 800 21.36 6.45 3.77
CA LEU A 800 19.90 6.31 3.76
C LEU A 800 19.49 4.86 3.45
N GLU A 801 20.15 4.20 2.50
CA GLU A 801 19.98 2.77 2.25
C GLU A 801 20.36 1.92 3.48
N GLN A 802 21.45 2.28 4.18
CA GLN A 802 21.83 1.65 5.45
C GLN A 802 20.76 1.84 6.52
N TYR A 803 20.16 3.04 6.61
CA TYR A 803 19.06 3.32 7.52
C TYR A 803 17.83 2.47 7.21
N PHE A 804 17.47 2.28 5.93
CA PHE A 804 16.41 1.34 5.54
C PHE A 804 16.74 -0.09 5.96
N SER A 805 17.99 -0.52 5.84
CA SER A 805 18.41 -1.83 6.36
C SER A 805 18.24 -1.93 7.88
N LYS A 806 18.54 -0.87 8.64
CA LYS A 806 18.31 -0.83 10.09
C LYS A 806 16.82 -0.87 10.43
N GLN A 807 15.98 -0.16 9.68
CA GLN A 807 14.52 -0.19 9.79
C GLN A 807 13.95 -1.60 9.58
N ARG A 808 14.34 -2.28 8.49
CA ARG A 808 13.92 -3.67 8.22
C ARG A 808 14.50 -4.67 9.21
N GLY A 809 15.68 -4.40 9.75
CA GLY A 809 16.31 -5.23 10.78
C GLY A 809 15.74 -5.03 12.18
N THR A 810 14.76 -4.13 12.36
CA THR A 810 14.08 -3.90 13.63
C THR A 810 12.80 -4.73 13.66
N GLY A 811 12.64 -5.58 14.68
CA GLY A 811 11.47 -6.49 14.78
C GLY A 811 11.73 -7.95 14.38
N GLY A 812 13.01 -8.37 14.32
CA GLY A 812 13.40 -9.77 14.09
C GLY A 812 13.00 -10.25 12.70
N CYS A 813 12.05 -11.19 12.63
CA CYS A 813 11.56 -11.74 11.36
C CYS A 813 10.54 -10.84 10.63
N SER A 814 10.13 -9.72 11.23
CA SER A 814 9.23 -8.74 10.59
C SER A 814 10.03 -7.70 9.80
N ASP A 815 10.48 -8.07 8.60
CA ASP A 815 11.35 -7.25 7.72
C ASP A 815 10.62 -6.12 6.97
N ASN A 816 9.30 -6.05 7.11
CA ASN A 816 8.45 -5.05 6.48
C ASN A 816 7.56 -4.33 7.52
N PRO A 817 8.04 -3.24 8.14
CA PRO A 817 7.30 -2.53 9.18
C PRO A 817 6.06 -1.83 8.62
N THR A 818 5.04 -1.62 9.45
CA THR A 818 3.94 -0.69 9.18
C THR A 818 4.39 0.76 9.36
N VAL A 819 3.60 1.75 8.91
CA VAL A 819 3.89 3.18 9.13
C VAL A 819 4.06 3.52 10.62
N GLU A 820 3.24 2.93 11.49
CA GLU A 820 3.36 3.08 12.95
C GLU A 820 4.71 2.56 13.46
N GLN A 821 5.04 1.32 13.09
CA GLN A 821 6.29 0.68 13.48
C GLN A 821 7.49 1.47 12.95
N PHE A 822 7.42 1.97 11.72
CA PHE A 822 8.44 2.81 11.13
C PHE A 822 8.73 4.05 11.97
N GLY A 823 7.68 4.78 12.37
CA GLY A 823 7.82 5.98 13.20
C GLY A 823 8.41 5.67 14.59
N HIS A 824 8.01 4.55 15.21
CA HIS A 824 8.61 4.11 16.48
C HIS A 824 10.07 3.70 16.32
N ASN A 825 10.38 2.95 15.27
CA ASN A 825 11.73 2.55 14.94
C ASN A 825 12.61 3.77 14.66
N MET A 826 12.10 4.83 14.03
CA MET A 826 12.86 6.05 13.76
C MET A 826 13.39 6.69 15.05
N GLN A 827 12.57 6.79 16.09
CA GLN A 827 12.99 7.31 17.40
C GLN A 827 13.96 6.35 18.10
N ALA A 828 13.66 5.05 18.10
CA ALA A 828 14.52 4.03 18.72
C ALA A 828 15.90 3.96 18.06
N LEU A 829 15.98 4.01 16.73
CA LEU A 829 17.22 3.99 15.95
C LEU A 829 18.03 5.27 16.15
N TYR A 830 17.38 6.42 16.31
CA TYR A 830 18.05 7.67 16.64
C TYR A 830 18.76 7.57 18.01
N VAL A 831 18.06 7.07 19.03
CA VAL A 831 18.65 6.85 20.36
C VAL A 831 19.71 5.76 20.35
N ALA A 832 19.48 4.66 19.66
CA ALA A 832 20.46 3.56 19.62
C ALA A 832 21.70 3.90 18.76
N SER A 833 21.58 4.84 17.81
CA SER A 833 22.68 5.40 17.02
C SER A 833 23.62 4.33 16.42
N SER A 834 24.91 4.38 16.75
CA SER A 834 25.95 3.46 16.28
C SER A 834 25.84 2.04 16.83
N CYS A 835 25.09 1.81 17.92
CA CYS A 835 24.91 0.47 18.47
C CYS A 835 24.09 -0.44 17.54
N VAL A 836 23.26 0.13 16.65
CA VAL A 836 22.50 -0.64 15.66
C VAL A 836 23.26 -0.78 14.36
N LYS A 837 23.74 -1.99 14.09
CA LYS A 837 24.43 -2.34 12.85
C LYS A 837 23.46 -2.71 11.73
N ALA A 838 23.77 -2.24 10.51
CA ALA A 838 23.08 -2.67 9.29
C ALA A 838 23.44 -4.12 8.94
N SER A 839 22.68 -4.74 8.02
CA SER A 839 22.97 -6.11 7.60
C SER A 839 24.33 -6.19 6.90
N LYS A 840 25.19 -7.14 7.32
CA LYS A 840 26.47 -7.44 6.63
C LYS A 840 26.27 -7.88 5.17
N ARG A 841 25.07 -8.36 4.82
CA ARG A 841 24.69 -8.78 3.46
C ARG A 841 23.86 -7.71 2.72
N GLY A 842 23.78 -6.49 3.25
CA GLY A 842 23.06 -5.38 2.62
C GLY A 842 23.70 -4.90 1.31
N ASN A 843 23.00 -4.02 0.59
CA ASN A 843 23.45 -3.52 -0.72
C ASN A 843 24.64 -2.56 -0.61
N CYS A 844 24.76 -1.86 0.51
CA CYS A 844 25.83 -0.92 0.83
C CYS A 844 26.97 -1.60 1.61
N LYS A 845 28.22 -1.14 1.42
CA LYS A 845 29.34 -1.56 2.27
C LYS A 845 29.13 -1.05 3.69
N VAL A 846 29.26 -1.94 4.68
CA VAL A 846 29.39 -1.52 6.09
C VAL A 846 30.72 -0.79 6.19
N GLN A 847 30.70 0.53 6.41
CA GLN A 847 31.91 1.33 6.56
C GLN A 847 32.71 0.80 7.76
N GLY A 848 34.02 0.64 7.60
CA GLY A 848 34.94 0.16 8.65
C GLY A 848 35.02 1.06 9.89
N ALA A 849 34.38 2.24 9.86
CA ALA A 849 34.25 3.14 11.00
C ALA A 849 33.26 2.66 12.09
N ASP A 850 32.67 1.46 11.95
CA ASP A 850 31.99 0.75 13.04
C ASP A 850 33.00 -0.04 13.93
N GLU A 851 34.29 0.34 13.92
CA GLU A 851 35.22 0.06 15.02
C GLU A 851 34.64 0.69 16.29
N VAL A 852 34.69 -0.08 17.38
CA VAL A 852 34.01 0.16 18.66
C VAL A 852 34.01 1.64 19.03
N ALA A 853 32.87 2.31 18.77
CA ALA A 853 32.71 3.72 19.08
C ALA A 853 33.03 3.95 20.56
N ALA A 854 33.75 5.04 20.83
CA ALA A 854 33.88 5.60 22.16
C ALA A 854 32.51 5.58 22.86
N LEU A 855 32.50 5.24 24.16
CA LEU A 855 31.29 5.20 24.98
C LEU A 855 30.50 6.51 24.83
N ASP A 856 29.36 6.44 24.13
CA ASP A 856 28.50 7.60 23.94
C ASP A 856 27.71 7.88 25.22
N SER A 857 28.21 8.81 26.02
CA SER A 857 27.63 9.28 27.28
C SER A 857 26.67 10.45 27.09
N THR A 858 26.35 10.86 25.85
CA THR A 858 25.48 12.02 25.62
C THR A 858 24.10 11.81 26.28
N PRO A 859 23.58 12.81 27.03
CA PRO A 859 22.35 12.65 27.81
C PRO A 859 21.16 12.31 26.93
N LEU A 860 20.48 11.18 27.16
CA LEU A 860 19.40 10.71 26.28
C LEU A 860 18.09 11.52 26.42
N PRO A 861 17.33 11.66 25.32
CA PRO A 861 15.98 12.19 25.44
C PRO A 861 15.11 11.17 26.16
N ARG A 862 14.42 11.62 27.20
CA ARG A 862 13.51 10.78 27.98
C ARG A 862 12.14 11.43 28.02
N ARG A 863 11.13 10.63 27.74
CA ARG A 863 9.74 11.04 27.97
C ARG A 863 9.54 11.36 29.46
N LYS A 864 9.08 12.59 29.75
CA LYS A 864 8.65 12.99 31.09
C LYS A 864 7.33 12.31 31.46
#